data_AF-I3Y655-F1
#
_entry.id   AF-I3Y655-F1
#
_cell.length_a   1.000
_cell.length_b   1.000
_cell.length_c   1.000
_cell.angle_alpha   90.00
_cell.angle_beta   90.00
_cell.angle_gamma   90.00
#
_symmetry.space_group_name_H-M   'P 1'
#
loop_
_entity.id
_entity.type
_entity.pdbx_description
1 polymer ?
#
loop_
_entity_poly.entity_id
_entity_poly.type
_entity_poly.pdbx_seq_one_letter_code
_entity_poly.pdbx_strand_id
1 'polypeptide(L)'
;MSILNIGVSGLLAAQRSLATTSHNIANAATEGYSRQRTELESRAPLFHGGSYLGQGVQVGNVQRIQDDIVTANLRANLTNNSNAEVRTAFAERVENLLSDESTGLTLTLQNYFSAVQDVASDPTSLPARSVLLSQAETLSERFDNVNDQINEQRAMVNDQMRTAVDEINQYAQSLADLNRRIVSGSSGQGGLPNDLLDQRDLVLNRLAEKIDVSAVRQDDGALNVFIGSGQSLVMGGNARELVAERLTGDPNNLDIGYRTSNGAIVDITRFMTGGEIGALVETRRSVLDTAQNQLGLIGLTLATEFNEQNRLGLDLNDELGGDIFNLPQPDVYSLPGNSVNAIPAVTVDDVNELTASDYRLSYNGTTFLLTRQPENEPVQPPLAPALPATAATPAGGNTATGQLGVTVDDPTALQETDYTLTYDGANYQLTTNPGGVAVPLVADPSDATILVGDGLNFHTGDLAGAVAGDSWTITSDYDPDVLVGDGLRIDTTAIAAAAAGDEWLIQPTRNAASRMTVTMTDPADLAAISGALEDAANTGEADIAALRVTAAGTPETYLPATVVVNGAGDIYNVVSPSYGANAGAATVESFRVLDPKDADLFAAATPITYDSTQQQFVVNNERFALDPSGVTTIRANGWELQVRGEPTGVGPALDAFTINVTPTPAETLPTATTTVTGNGWEMDVRGTPAAYDTFTVDLSRGRPGDARNIQAMAELQDARVVGGETSFQNGYTNILAEVGNETRQAQIARDSSATLLADAQAQRESVSGVNLDEEAANMLRFQQAYQAAAQVIAVTSTLFDTLIAATRR
;
A
#
# COMPACT_ATOMS: atom_id res chain seq x y z
N MET A 1 87.20 -11.71 4.99
CA MET A 1 85.89 -12.27 5.40
C MET A 1 84.67 -11.43 5.00
N SER A 2 84.84 -10.17 4.56
CA SER A 2 83.71 -9.29 4.15
C SER A 2 83.07 -9.71 2.80
N ILE A 3 83.87 -9.96 1.76
CA ILE A 3 83.35 -10.21 0.40
C ILE A 3 82.59 -11.55 0.25
N LEU A 4 83.04 -12.59 0.95
CA LEU A 4 82.36 -13.91 0.95
C LEU A 4 80.97 -13.82 1.60
N ASN A 5 80.86 -13.09 2.72
CA ASN A 5 79.58 -12.87 3.40
C ASN A 5 78.62 -12.04 2.54
N ILE A 6 79.12 -11.01 1.84
CA ILE A 6 78.32 -10.22 0.89
C ILE A 6 77.84 -11.12 -0.26
N GLY A 7 78.72 -11.95 -0.82
CA GLY A 7 78.38 -12.90 -1.90
C GLY A 7 77.33 -13.93 -1.49
N VAL A 8 77.46 -14.56 -0.32
CA VAL A 8 76.47 -15.51 0.22
C VAL A 8 75.13 -14.83 0.48
N SER A 9 75.15 -13.62 1.04
CA SER A 9 73.92 -12.86 1.33
C SER A 9 73.18 -12.44 0.05
N GLY A 10 73.92 -12.05 -1.00
CA GLY A 10 73.37 -11.74 -2.32
C GLY A 10 72.84 -12.97 -3.06
N LEU A 11 73.51 -14.13 -2.92
CA LEU A 11 73.04 -15.40 -3.49
C LEU A 11 71.68 -15.81 -2.90
N LEU A 12 71.55 -15.75 -1.57
CA LEU A 12 70.31 -16.10 -0.87
C LEU A 12 69.18 -15.13 -1.20
N ALA A 13 69.47 -13.83 -1.30
CA ALA A 13 68.51 -12.82 -1.76
C ALA A 13 68.00 -13.12 -3.18
N ALA A 14 68.91 -13.39 -4.13
CA ALA A 14 68.54 -13.73 -5.50
C ALA A 14 67.74 -15.04 -5.58
N GLN A 15 68.09 -16.06 -4.78
CA GLN A 15 67.33 -17.32 -4.69
C GLN A 15 65.90 -17.08 -4.22
N ARG A 16 65.71 -16.24 -3.18
CA ARG A 16 64.37 -15.91 -2.68
C ARG A 16 63.56 -15.12 -3.69
N SER A 17 64.16 -14.12 -4.34
CA SER A 17 63.51 -13.35 -5.40
C SER A 17 63.10 -14.22 -6.59
N LEU A 18 63.91 -15.21 -6.97
CA LEU A 18 63.55 -16.21 -7.98
C LEU A 18 62.34 -17.04 -7.56
N ALA A 19 62.31 -17.51 -6.31
CA ALA A 19 61.20 -18.28 -5.79
C ALA A 19 59.89 -17.46 -5.79
N THR A 20 59.92 -16.20 -5.35
CA THR A 20 58.75 -15.29 -5.38
C THR A 20 58.28 -15.03 -6.82
N THR A 21 59.20 -14.75 -7.75
CA THR A 21 58.85 -14.54 -9.17
C THR A 21 58.24 -15.80 -9.79
N SER A 22 58.81 -16.97 -9.50
CA SER A 22 58.27 -18.26 -9.95
C SER A 22 56.88 -18.52 -9.37
N HIS A 23 56.63 -18.12 -8.13
CA HIS A 23 55.33 -18.24 -7.48
C HIS A 23 54.29 -17.32 -8.13
N ASN A 24 54.66 -16.08 -8.45
CA ASN A 24 53.79 -15.16 -9.18
C ASN A 24 53.38 -15.71 -10.55
N ILE A 25 54.34 -16.20 -11.34
CA ILE A 25 54.05 -16.78 -12.66
C ILE A 25 53.15 -18.00 -12.54
N ALA A 26 53.40 -18.89 -11.57
CA ALA A 26 52.58 -20.09 -11.38
C ALA A 26 51.13 -19.78 -10.98
N ASN A 27 50.90 -18.69 -10.25
CA ASN A 27 49.59 -18.26 -9.78
C ASN A 27 48.98 -17.10 -10.58
N ALA A 28 49.56 -16.75 -11.73
CA ALA A 28 49.10 -15.61 -12.53
C ALA A 28 47.64 -15.76 -13.01
N ALA A 29 47.17 -17.00 -13.19
CA ALA A 29 45.80 -17.32 -13.58
C ALA A 29 44.90 -17.71 -12.38
N THR A 30 45.39 -17.59 -11.15
CA THR A 30 44.63 -17.92 -9.95
C THR A 30 43.78 -16.72 -9.53
N GLU A 31 42.47 -16.92 -9.45
CA GLU A 31 41.52 -15.89 -9.00
C GLU A 31 41.90 -15.34 -7.61
N GLY A 32 41.82 -14.02 -7.43
CA GLY A 32 42.14 -13.37 -6.17
C GLY A 32 43.64 -13.31 -5.82
N TYR A 33 44.52 -13.99 -6.56
CA TYR A 33 45.96 -13.91 -6.33
C TYR A 33 46.46 -12.47 -6.53
N SER A 34 47.39 -12.06 -5.67
CA SER A 34 48.02 -10.76 -5.75
C SER A 34 49.54 -10.90 -5.85
N ARG A 35 50.15 -10.14 -6.76
CA ARG A 35 51.58 -10.17 -7.01
C ARG A 35 52.36 -9.96 -5.72
N GLN A 36 53.35 -10.82 -5.48
CA GLN A 36 54.21 -10.75 -4.32
C GLN A 36 55.59 -10.18 -4.70
N ARG A 37 56.20 -9.40 -3.81
CA ARG A 37 57.54 -8.85 -3.97
C ARG A 37 58.42 -9.20 -2.78
N THR A 38 59.64 -9.62 -3.06
CA THR A 38 60.68 -9.78 -2.03
C THR A 38 61.26 -8.41 -1.68
N GLU A 39 61.16 -8.02 -0.42
CA GLU A 39 61.78 -6.80 0.11
C GLU A 39 63.19 -7.12 0.61
N LEU A 40 64.18 -6.36 0.13
CA LEU A 40 65.58 -6.58 0.46
C LEU A 40 66.08 -5.44 1.34
N GLU A 41 66.65 -5.78 2.49
CA GLU A 41 67.20 -4.82 3.43
C GLU A 41 68.72 -4.89 3.45
N SER A 42 69.39 -3.75 3.58
CA SER A 42 70.82 -3.73 3.82
C SER A 42 71.12 -4.26 5.23
N ARG A 43 72.06 -5.21 5.34
CA ARG A 43 72.53 -5.68 6.66
C ARG A 43 73.29 -4.55 7.37
N ALA A 44 73.18 -4.49 8.70
CA ALA A 44 73.83 -3.46 9.52
C ALA A 44 75.33 -3.31 9.18
N PRO A 45 75.80 -2.11 8.79
CA PRO A 45 77.18 -1.92 8.38
C PRO A 45 78.15 -2.04 9.57
N LEU A 46 79.34 -2.58 9.34
CA LEU A 46 80.41 -2.63 10.34
C LEU A 46 81.16 -1.31 10.34
N PHE A 47 81.28 -0.69 11.52
CA PHE A 47 82.14 0.47 11.69
C PHE A 47 83.60 0.02 11.84
N HIS A 48 84.46 0.42 10.92
CA HIS A 48 85.89 0.10 10.95
C HIS A 48 86.74 1.29 10.50
N GLY A 49 87.62 1.77 11.38
CA GLY A 49 88.62 2.79 11.04
C GLY A 49 88.06 4.14 10.57
N GLY A 50 86.93 4.60 11.12
CA GLY A 50 86.30 5.88 10.73
C GLY A 50 85.31 5.79 9.55
N SER A 51 85.13 4.60 8.96
CA SER A 51 84.23 4.37 7.82
C SER A 51 83.26 3.20 8.08
N TYR A 52 82.06 3.28 7.51
CA TYR A 52 81.06 2.21 7.55
C TYR A 52 81.24 1.27 6.35
N LEU A 53 81.41 -0.03 6.62
CA LEU A 53 81.51 -1.08 5.62
C LEU A 53 80.20 -1.87 5.56
N GLY A 54 79.54 -1.90 4.41
CA GLY A 54 78.31 -2.67 4.21
C GLY A 54 78.53 -4.18 4.35
N GLN A 55 77.55 -4.89 4.90
CA GLN A 55 77.59 -6.34 5.11
C GLN A 55 76.76 -7.15 4.09
N GLY A 56 76.32 -6.51 3.01
CA GLY A 56 75.45 -7.11 2.00
C GLY A 56 73.97 -6.91 2.31
N VAL A 57 73.12 -7.79 1.80
CA VAL A 57 71.65 -7.67 1.89
C VAL A 57 71.05 -8.87 2.59
N GLN A 58 69.89 -8.70 3.20
CA GLN A 58 69.08 -9.79 3.73
C GLN A 58 67.66 -9.66 3.18
N VAL A 59 66.93 -10.77 3.14
CA VAL A 59 65.50 -10.73 2.87
C VAL A 59 64.82 -10.20 4.12
N GLY A 60 64.16 -9.04 4.00
CA GLY A 60 63.35 -8.49 5.08
C GLY A 60 62.02 -9.24 5.18
N ASN A 61 61.22 -9.19 4.11
CA ASN A 61 59.94 -9.89 4.03
C ASN A 61 59.55 -10.20 2.58
N VAL A 62 58.53 -11.04 2.36
CA VAL A 62 57.79 -11.13 1.10
C VAL A 62 56.42 -10.51 1.33
N GLN A 63 56.13 -9.41 0.66
CA GLN A 63 54.86 -8.69 0.82
C GLN A 63 54.03 -8.77 -0.45
N ARG A 64 52.72 -8.82 -0.27
CA ARG A 64 51.73 -8.65 -1.33
C ARG A 64 51.71 -7.20 -1.80
N ILE A 65 51.64 -6.98 -3.12
CA ILE A 65 51.44 -5.66 -3.71
C ILE A 65 49.94 -5.43 -3.80
N GLN A 66 49.41 -4.55 -2.95
CA GLN A 66 48.00 -4.20 -2.89
C GLN A 66 47.81 -2.75 -2.48
N ASP A 67 46.73 -2.16 -2.99
CA ASP A 67 46.19 -0.90 -2.51
C ASP A 67 44.81 -1.15 -1.86
N ASP A 68 44.67 -0.66 -0.64
CA ASP A 68 43.49 -0.87 0.19
C ASP A 68 42.27 -0.11 -0.32
N ILE A 69 42.49 1.09 -0.87
CA ILE A 69 41.44 1.92 -1.45
C ILE A 69 40.94 1.28 -2.74
N VAL A 70 41.84 0.79 -3.60
CA VAL A 70 41.46 0.07 -4.82
C VAL A 70 40.66 -1.18 -4.49
N THR A 71 41.07 -1.93 -3.46
CA THR A 71 40.34 -3.14 -3.02
C THR A 71 38.99 -2.81 -2.38
N ALA A 72 38.89 -1.70 -1.65
CA ALA A 72 37.61 -1.23 -1.11
C ALA A 72 36.66 -0.76 -2.22
N ASN A 73 37.16 -0.01 -3.20
CA ASN A 73 36.40 0.43 -4.37
C ASN A 73 35.91 -0.76 -5.21
N LEU A 74 36.76 -1.78 -5.42
CA LEU A 74 36.34 -3.00 -6.12
C LEU A 74 35.15 -3.67 -5.42
N ARG A 75 35.21 -3.81 -4.09
CA ARG A 75 34.14 -4.42 -3.30
C ARG A 75 32.84 -3.63 -3.38
N ALA A 76 32.89 -2.30 -3.25
CA ALA A 76 31.72 -1.46 -3.41
C ALA A 76 31.06 -1.62 -4.79
N ASN A 77 31.87 -1.73 -5.86
CA ASN A 77 31.35 -1.95 -7.21
C ASN A 77 30.81 -3.37 -7.43
N LEU A 78 31.39 -4.39 -6.78
CA LEU A 78 30.84 -5.76 -6.79
C LEU A 78 29.44 -5.78 -6.15
N THR A 79 29.30 -5.19 -4.95
CA THR A 79 28.03 -5.07 -4.23
C THR A 79 26.97 -4.36 -5.06
N ASN A 80 27.31 -3.21 -5.66
CA ASN A 80 26.38 -2.44 -6.49
C ASN A 80 26.01 -3.19 -7.77
N ASN A 81 26.97 -3.85 -8.41
CA ASN A 81 26.70 -4.60 -9.64
C ASN A 81 25.80 -5.82 -9.40
N SER A 82 26.11 -6.62 -8.37
CA SER A 82 25.27 -7.76 -8.02
C SER A 82 23.84 -7.32 -7.66
N ASN A 83 23.72 -6.19 -6.95
CA ASN A 83 22.41 -5.62 -6.65
C ASN A 83 21.62 -5.28 -7.92
N ALA A 84 22.23 -4.53 -8.84
CA ALA A 84 21.57 -4.08 -10.06
C ALA A 84 21.23 -5.23 -11.02
N GLU A 85 22.08 -6.25 -11.12
CA GLU A 85 21.82 -7.46 -11.92
C GLU A 85 20.58 -8.21 -11.42
N VAL A 86 20.51 -8.46 -10.10
CA VAL A 86 19.38 -9.20 -9.49
C VAL A 86 18.08 -8.39 -9.61
N ARG A 87 18.11 -7.08 -9.32
CA ARG A 87 16.93 -6.20 -9.48
C ARG A 87 16.42 -6.22 -10.92
N THR A 88 17.31 -6.09 -11.90
CA THR A 88 16.93 -6.09 -13.32
C THR A 88 16.27 -7.41 -13.72
N ALA A 89 16.83 -8.54 -13.31
CA ALA A 89 16.30 -9.85 -13.67
C ALA A 89 14.86 -10.08 -13.14
N PHE A 90 14.55 -9.63 -11.93
CA PHE A 90 13.19 -9.72 -11.40
C PHE A 90 12.24 -8.67 -11.97
N ALA A 91 12.69 -7.41 -12.11
CA ALA A 91 11.88 -6.34 -12.69
C ALA A 91 11.44 -6.69 -14.12
N GLU A 92 12.37 -7.18 -14.97
CA GLU A 92 12.04 -7.66 -16.32
C GLU A 92 11.04 -8.81 -16.29
N ARG A 93 11.11 -9.72 -15.31
CA ARG A 93 10.17 -10.84 -15.22
C ARG A 93 8.76 -10.36 -14.86
N VAL A 94 8.64 -9.42 -13.92
CA VAL A 94 7.34 -8.84 -13.54
C VAL A 94 6.79 -7.97 -14.66
N GLU A 95 7.63 -7.18 -15.34
CA GLU A 95 7.19 -6.38 -16.50
C GLU A 95 6.65 -7.28 -17.62
N ASN A 96 7.36 -8.35 -17.97
CA ASN A 96 6.91 -9.30 -18.98
C ASN A 96 5.60 -10.00 -18.57
N LEU A 97 5.40 -10.24 -17.28
CA LEU A 97 4.19 -10.85 -16.74
C LEU A 97 2.95 -9.98 -16.96
N LEU A 98 3.08 -8.68 -16.65
CA LEU A 98 1.98 -7.74 -16.67
C LEU A 98 1.70 -7.19 -18.07
N SER A 99 2.72 -7.10 -18.93
CA SER A 99 2.62 -6.48 -20.26
C SER A 99 2.13 -7.42 -21.37
N ASP A 100 2.12 -8.74 -21.15
CA ASP A 100 1.68 -9.69 -22.17
C ASP A 100 0.15 -9.58 -22.39
N GLU A 101 -0.28 -9.38 -23.64
CA GLU A 101 -1.69 -9.17 -24.02
C GLU A 101 -2.60 -10.36 -23.68
N SER A 102 -2.02 -11.55 -23.60
CA SER A 102 -2.70 -12.80 -23.22
C SER A 102 -2.71 -13.04 -21.72
N THR A 103 -1.89 -12.33 -20.92
CA THR A 103 -1.84 -12.36 -19.43
C THR A 103 -2.28 -11.05 -18.75
N GLY A 104 -2.46 -9.95 -19.48
CA GLY A 104 -2.89 -8.66 -18.94
C GLY A 104 -4.41 -8.49 -18.75
N LEU A 105 -4.82 -7.45 -18.01
CA LEU A 105 -6.23 -7.18 -17.67
C LEU A 105 -7.00 -6.36 -18.70
N THR A 106 -6.30 -5.60 -19.55
CA THR A 106 -6.92 -4.59 -20.43
C THR A 106 -8.02 -5.15 -21.33
N LEU A 107 -7.77 -6.26 -22.02
CA LEU A 107 -8.77 -6.86 -22.93
C LEU A 107 -9.95 -7.46 -22.15
N THR A 108 -9.69 -8.09 -21.00
CA THR A 108 -10.74 -8.70 -20.17
C THR A 108 -11.67 -7.64 -19.60
N LEU A 109 -11.13 -6.50 -19.12
CA LEU A 109 -11.93 -5.35 -18.71
C LEU A 109 -12.77 -4.79 -19.86
N GLN A 110 -12.18 -4.63 -21.06
CA GLN A 110 -12.91 -4.17 -22.25
C GLN A 110 -14.08 -5.10 -22.61
N ASN A 111 -13.86 -6.42 -22.57
CA ASN A 111 -14.90 -7.40 -22.84
C ASN A 111 -16.02 -7.38 -21.78
N TYR A 112 -15.65 -7.21 -20.51
CA TYR A 112 -16.61 -7.09 -19.41
C TYR A 112 -17.53 -5.88 -19.61
N PHE A 113 -16.97 -4.68 -19.79
CA PHE A 113 -17.77 -3.47 -20.04
C PHE A 113 -18.56 -3.52 -21.36
N SER A 114 -18.03 -4.20 -22.39
CA SER A 114 -18.81 -4.45 -23.62
C SER A 114 -20.04 -5.30 -23.32
N ALA A 115 -19.94 -6.32 -22.46
CA ALA A 115 -21.07 -7.13 -22.04
C ALA A 115 -22.06 -6.34 -21.16
N VAL A 116 -21.58 -5.41 -20.33
CA VAL A 116 -22.45 -4.47 -19.59
C VAL A 116 -23.26 -3.62 -20.59
N GLN A 117 -22.62 -3.08 -21.63
CA GLN A 117 -23.27 -2.30 -22.68
C GLN A 117 -24.28 -3.12 -23.51
N ASP A 118 -24.02 -4.40 -23.71
CA ASP A 118 -24.97 -5.32 -24.37
C ASP A 118 -26.24 -5.49 -23.54
N VAL A 119 -26.13 -5.65 -22.22
CA VAL A 119 -27.29 -5.69 -21.31
C VAL A 119 -27.99 -4.34 -21.26
N ALA A 120 -27.26 -3.23 -21.28
CA ALA A 120 -27.87 -1.89 -21.34
C ALA A 120 -28.68 -1.65 -22.62
N SER A 121 -28.31 -2.31 -23.72
CA SER A 121 -29.00 -2.20 -25.01
C SER A 121 -30.26 -3.07 -25.09
N ASP A 122 -30.30 -4.19 -24.34
CA ASP A 122 -31.47 -5.05 -24.17
C ASP A 122 -31.54 -5.62 -22.74
N PRO A 123 -32.07 -4.84 -21.77
CA PRO A 123 -32.08 -5.24 -20.36
C PRO A 123 -33.01 -6.42 -20.08
N THR A 124 -33.84 -6.84 -21.05
CA THR A 124 -34.75 -7.99 -20.92
C THR A 124 -34.13 -9.31 -21.40
N SER A 125 -32.96 -9.26 -22.04
CA SER A 125 -32.28 -10.42 -22.61
C SER A 125 -31.54 -11.23 -21.56
N LEU A 126 -32.15 -12.36 -21.14
CA LEU A 126 -31.47 -13.37 -20.32
C LEU A 126 -30.13 -13.82 -20.92
N PRO A 127 -30.00 -14.08 -22.25
CA PRO A 127 -28.72 -14.40 -22.86
C PRO A 127 -27.64 -13.33 -22.67
N ALA A 128 -27.98 -12.03 -22.79
CA ALA A 128 -27.00 -10.95 -22.60
C ALA A 128 -26.50 -10.91 -21.15
N ARG A 129 -27.42 -11.09 -20.19
CA ARG A 129 -27.11 -11.16 -18.76
C ARG A 129 -26.22 -12.37 -18.42
N SER A 130 -26.48 -13.53 -19.04
CA SER A 130 -25.60 -14.71 -18.89
C SER A 130 -24.20 -14.46 -19.44
N VAL A 131 -24.07 -13.74 -20.55
CA VAL A 131 -22.76 -13.35 -21.10
C VAL A 131 -22.04 -12.40 -20.15
N LEU A 132 -22.73 -11.41 -19.57
CA LEU A 132 -22.15 -10.52 -18.58
C LEU A 132 -21.60 -11.28 -17.36
N LEU A 133 -22.37 -12.19 -16.77
CA LEU A 133 -21.89 -13.01 -15.64
C LEU A 133 -20.69 -13.88 -16.04
N SER A 134 -20.69 -14.46 -17.24
CA SER A 134 -19.52 -15.22 -17.73
C SER A 134 -18.27 -14.36 -17.95
N GLN A 135 -18.43 -13.10 -18.39
CA GLN A 135 -17.31 -12.16 -18.46
C GLN A 135 -16.84 -11.72 -17.06
N ALA A 136 -17.75 -11.60 -16.09
CA ALA A 136 -17.40 -11.33 -14.69
C ALA A 136 -16.56 -12.47 -14.09
N GLU A 137 -16.92 -13.72 -14.38
CA GLU A 137 -16.15 -14.91 -13.98
C GLU A 137 -14.76 -14.90 -14.61
N THR A 138 -14.69 -14.67 -15.93
CA THR A 138 -13.42 -14.58 -16.67
C THR A 138 -12.52 -13.46 -16.12
N LEU A 139 -13.10 -12.33 -15.73
CA LEU A 139 -12.39 -11.21 -15.12
C LEU A 139 -11.85 -11.59 -13.74
N SER A 140 -12.66 -12.23 -12.91
CA SER A 140 -12.26 -12.70 -11.57
C SER A 140 -11.12 -13.71 -11.64
N GLU A 141 -11.25 -14.73 -12.50
CA GLU A 141 -10.17 -15.70 -12.76
C GLU A 141 -8.90 -15.03 -13.25
N ARG A 142 -9.03 -13.94 -14.02
CA ARG A 142 -7.87 -13.20 -14.50
C ARG A 142 -7.12 -12.49 -13.38
N PHE A 143 -7.83 -11.79 -12.51
CA PHE A 143 -7.22 -11.17 -11.32
C PHE A 143 -6.49 -12.20 -10.46
N ASP A 144 -7.10 -13.36 -10.24
CA ASP A 144 -6.52 -14.48 -9.51
C ASP A 144 -5.20 -14.98 -10.15
N ASN A 145 -5.22 -15.28 -11.44
CA ASN A 145 -4.03 -15.77 -12.16
C ASN A 145 -2.84 -14.78 -12.11
N VAL A 146 -3.09 -13.47 -12.27
CA VAL A 146 -2.01 -12.46 -12.20
C VAL A 146 -1.45 -12.37 -10.79
N ASN A 147 -2.31 -12.40 -9.77
CA ASN A 147 -1.89 -12.37 -8.37
C ASN A 147 -1.07 -13.62 -8.00
N ASP A 148 -1.49 -14.81 -8.44
CA ASP A 148 -0.77 -16.05 -8.21
C ASP A 148 0.63 -16.02 -8.82
N GLN A 149 0.77 -15.48 -10.03
CA GLN A 149 2.08 -15.34 -10.67
C GLN A 149 3.00 -14.36 -9.90
N ILE A 150 2.46 -13.30 -9.31
CA ILE A 150 3.22 -12.40 -8.41
C ILE A 150 3.63 -13.14 -7.13
N ASN A 151 2.74 -13.95 -6.55
CA ASN A 151 3.05 -14.77 -5.38
C ASN A 151 4.13 -15.83 -5.68
N GLU A 152 4.15 -16.41 -6.88
CA GLU A 152 5.25 -17.28 -7.32
C GLU A 152 6.58 -16.52 -7.42
N GLN A 153 6.58 -15.26 -7.89
CA GLN A 153 7.78 -14.41 -7.85
C GLN A 153 8.25 -14.15 -6.43
N ARG A 154 7.32 -13.86 -5.51
CA ARG A 154 7.61 -13.67 -4.08
C ARG A 154 8.20 -14.92 -3.46
N ALA A 155 7.68 -16.10 -3.77
CA ALA A 155 8.23 -17.37 -3.30
C ALA A 155 9.67 -17.58 -3.79
N MET A 156 9.95 -17.27 -5.06
CA MET A 156 11.31 -17.32 -5.60
C MET A 156 12.26 -16.33 -4.91
N VAL A 157 11.80 -15.10 -4.63
CA VAL A 157 12.57 -14.11 -3.86
C VAL A 157 12.90 -14.65 -2.47
N ASN A 158 11.93 -15.25 -1.77
CA ASN A 158 12.13 -15.84 -0.45
C ASN A 158 13.15 -16.99 -0.47
N ASP A 159 13.10 -17.87 -1.47
CA ASP A 159 14.03 -19.00 -1.58
C ASP A 159 15.46 -18.55 -1.93
N GLN A 160 15.59 -17.54 -2.79
CA GLN A 160 16.88 -16.89 -3.04
C GLN A 160 17.41 -16.19 -1.80
N MET A 161 16.54 -15.53 -1.03
CA MET A 161 16.93 -14.87 0.23
C MET A 161 17.46 -15.86 1.26
N ARG A 162 16.80 -17.02 1.44
CA ARG A 162 17.31 -18.10 2.32
C ARG A 162 18.68 -18.58 1.87
N THR A 163 18.82 -18.87 0.57
CA THR A 163 20.07 -19.37 -0.01
C THR A 163 21.20 -18.35 0.18
N ALA A 164 20.93 -17.08 -0.08
CA ALA A 164 21.92 -16.01 0.09
C ALA A 164 22.32 -15.84 1.57
N VAL A 165 21.38 -15.95 2.52
CA VAL A 165 21.70 -15.93 3.96
C VAL A 165 22.58 -17.13 4.36
N ASP A 166 22.29 -18.33 3.86
CA ASP A 166 23.11 -19.52 4.12
C ASP A 166 24.54 -19.34 3.58
N GLU A 167 24.69 -18.79 2.38
CA GLU A 167 26.00 -18.48 1.79
C GLU A 167 26.75 -17.40 2.58
N ILE A 168 26.06 -16.33 3.01
CA ILE A 168 26.63 -15.28 3.87
C ILE A 168 27.19 -15.88 5.16
N ASN A 169 26.43 -16.78 5.82
CA ASN A 169 26.86 -17.45 7.04
C ASN A 169 28.10 -18.32 6.80
N GLN A 170 28.16 -19.04 5.68
CA GLN A 170 29.33 -19.84 5.29
C GLN A 170 30.57 -18.97 5.02
N TYR A 171 30.41 -17.84 4.33
CA TYR A 171 31.49 -16.88 4.10
C TYR A 171 31.97 -16.24 5.41
N ALA A 172 31.05 -15.86 6.31
CA ALA A 172 31.39 -15.31 7.62
C ALA A 172 32.22 -16.31 8.45
N GLN A 173 31.83 -17.59 8.48
CA GLN A 173 32.62 -18.65 9.13
C GLN A 173 33.98 -18.85 8.47
N SER A 174 34.05 -18.87 7.15
CA SER A 174 35.31 -18.98 6.41
C SER A 174 36.26 -17.82 6.73
N LEU A 175 35.74 -16.60 6.85
CA LEU A 175 36.51 -15.41 7.25
C LEU A 175 37.01 -15.51 8.70
N ALA A 176 36.17 -15.96 9.62
CA ALA A 176 36.55 -16.18 11.01
C ALA A 176 37.68 -17.24 11.13
N ASP A 177 37.60 -18.32 10.37
CA ASP A 177 38.61 -19.38 10.30
C ASP A 177 39.93 -18.88 9.71
N LEU A 178 39.85 -18.12 8.61
CA LEU A 178 41.01 -17.47 8.00
C LEU A 178 41.66 -16.48 8.96
N ASN A 179 40.88 -15.68 9.69
CA ASN A 179 41.40 -14.78 10.71
C ASN A 179 42.18 -15.54 11.80
N ARG A 180 41.65 -16.66 12.31
CA ARG A 180 42.37 -17.50 13.28
C ARG A 180 43.70 -18.03 12.73
N ARG A 181 43.72 -18.44 11.46
CA ARG A 181 44.93 -18.95 10.77
C ARG A 181 45.95 -17.83 10.49
N ILE A 182 45.48 -16.64 10.11
CA ILE A 182 46.33 -15.47 9.85
C ILE A 182 46.97 -14.98 11.16
N VAL A 183 46.19 -14.80 12.21
CA VAL A 183 46.69 -14.33 13.52
C VAL A 183 47.69 -15.33 14.11
N SER A 184 47.38 -16.64 14.08
CA SER A 184 48.32 -17.67 14.54
C SER A 184 49.59 -17.74 13.68
N GLY A 185 49.48 -17.63 12.35
CA GLY A 185 50.62 -17.60 11.44
C GLY A 185 51.50 -16.35 11.57
N SER A 186 50.92 -15.22 11.96
CA SER A 186 51.60 -13.92 12.10
C SER A 186 52.37 -13.79 13.42
N SER A 187 52.14 -14.69 14.38
CA SER A 187 52.83 -14.73 15.68
C SER A 187 54.24 -15.36 15.64
N GLY A 188 54.63 -15.94 14.50
CA GLY A 188 55.96 -16.50 14.25
C GLY A 188 56.94 -15.47 13.69
N GLN A 189 58.25 -15.76 13.79
CA GLN A 189 59.37 -14.93 13.27
C GLN A 189 59.44 -14.87 11.72
N GLY A 190 58.34 -15.17 11.01
CA GLY A 190 58.29 -15.51 9.60
C GLY A 190 57.14 -14.89 8.81
N GLY A 191 57.01 -13.55 8.84
CA GLY A 191 56.21 -12.79 7.88
C GLY A 191 54.69 -13.03 7.88
N LEU A 192 53.97 -12.24 7.08
CA LEU A 192 52.52 -12.37 6.91
C LEU A 192 52.19 -13.55 5.98
N PRO A 193 51.18 -14.39 6.27
CA PRO A 193 50.75 -15.48 5.38
C PRO A 193 50.01 -14.96 4.13
N ASN A 194 50.74 -14.52 3.09
CA ASN A 194 50.16 -13.87 1.91
C ASN A 194 49.04 -14.66 1.21
N ASP A 195 49.20 -15.98 1.03
CA ASP A 195 48.18 -16.79 0.35
C ASP A 195 46.88 -16.90 1.16
N LEU A 196 46.97 -16.86 2.51
CA LEU A 196 45.77 -16.80 3.36
C LEU A 196 45.10 -15.44 3.31
N LEU A 197 45.89 -14.38 3.17
CA LEU A 197 45.35 -13.03 2.95
C LEU A 197 44.64 -12.94 1.60
N ASP A 198 45.15 -13.59 0.55
CA ASP A 198 44.48 -13.65 -0.76
C ASP A 198 43.17 -14.45 -0.67
N GLN A 199 43.16 -15.59 0.02
CA GLN A 199 41.94 -16.36 0.28
C GLN A 199 40.90 -15.54 1.08
N ARG A 200 41.35 -14.77 2.08
CA ARG A 200 40.45 -13.92 2.88
C ARG A 200 39.82 -12.83 2.01
N ASP A 201 40.61 -12.16 1.19
CA ASP A 201 40.10 -11.09 0.33
C ASP A 201 39.16 -11.64 -0.76
N LEU A 202 39.42 -12.84 -1.29
CA LEU A 202 38.51 -13.52 -2.21
C LEU A 202 37.16 -13.86 -1.56
N VAL A 203 37.17 -14.44 -0.35
CA VAL A 203 35.93 -14.73 0.39
C VAL A 203 35.20 -13.43 0.73
N LEU A 204 35.92 -12.35 1.05
CA LEU A 204 35.32 -11.05 1.32
C LEU A 204 34.68 -10.43 0.07
N ASN A 205 35.26 -10.64 -1.12
CA ASN A 205 34.65 -10.21 -2.38
C ASN A 205 33.36 -10.99 -2.68
N ARG A 206 33.35 -12.33 -2.48
CA ARG A 206 32.14 -13.15 -2.64
C ARG A 206 31.05 -12.78 -1.64
N LEU A 207 31.44 -12.44 -0.41
CA LEU A 207 30.51 -11.90 0.58
C LEU A 207 29.94 -10.54 0.14
N ALA A 208 30.78 -9.67 -0.45
CA ALA A 208 30.35 -8.36 -0.95
C ALA A 208 29.34 -8.44 -2.11
N GLU A 209 29.39 -9.48 -2.94
CA GLU A 209 28.35 -9.74 -3.95
C GLU A 209 26.98 -10.01 -3.28
N LYS A 210 26.98 -10.73 -2.16
CA LYS A 210 25.74 -11.12 -1.47
C LYS A 210 25.12 -10.01 -0.62
N ILE A 211 25.96 -9.22 0.05
CA ILE A 211 25.53 -8.19 1.00
C ILE A 211 26.57 -7.06 1.05
N ASP A 212 26.12 -5.83 1.31
CA ASP A 212 27.04 -4.73 1.58
C ASP A 212 27.85 -4.96 2.86
N VAL A 213 29.17 -4.82 2.75
CA VAL A 213 30.11 -5.09 3.84
C VAL A 213 31.14 -3.97 4.00
N SER A 214 31.34 -3.57 5.24
CA SER A 214 32.50 -2.76 5.64
C SER A 214 33.49 -3.62 6.42
N ALA A 215 34.78 -3.49 6.12
CA ALA A 215 35.82 -4.32 6.74
C ALA A 215 36.93 -3.46 7.32
N VAL A 216 37.29 -3.74 8.57
CA VAL A 216 38.31 -3.01 9.34
C VAL A 216 39.36 -3.98 9.84
N ARG A 217 40.63 -3.73 9.50
CA ARG A 217 41.76 -4.52 10.02
C ARG A 217 42.18 -4.05 11.41
N GLN A 218 42.53 -5.00 12.26
CA GLN A 218 43.10 -4.77 13.59
C GLN A 218 44.63 -4.86 13.56
N ASP A 219 45.27 -4.36 14.62
CA ASP A 219 46.74 -4.35 14.77
C ASP A 219 47.35 -5.76 14.79
N ASP A 220 46.57 -6.78 15.19
CA ASP A 220 46.96 -8.19 15.22
C ASP A 220 46.79 -8.91 13.87
N GLY A 221 46.33 -8.20 12.84
CA GLY A 221 46.08 -8.73 11.50
C GLY A 221 44.69 -9.33 11.29
N ALA A 222 43.86 -9.41 12.34
CA ALA A 222 42.47 -9.86 12.22
C ALA A 222 41.61 -8.85 11.43
N LEU A 223 40.54 -9.36 10.80
CA LEU A 223 39.60 -8.55 10.04
C LEU A 223 38.22 -8.57 10.70
N ASN A 224 37.72 -7.43 11.12
CA ASN A 224 36.32 -7.28 11.52
C ASN A 224 35.49 -6.90 10.31
N VAL A 225 34.33 -7.53 10.17
CA VAL A 225 33.38 -7.28 9.08
C VAL A 225 32.04 -6.88 9.67
N PHE A 226 31.49 -5.78 9.18
CA PHE A 226 30.21 -5.21 9.57
C PHE A 226 29.27 -5.10 8.36
N ILE A 227 27.98 -5.22 8.61
CA ILE A 227 26.89 -5.15 7.62
C ILE A 227 25.86 -4.09 8.04
N GLY A 228 25.02 -3.68 7.08
CA GLY A 228 23.89 -2.78 7.33
C GLY A 228 24.30 -1.49 8.04
N SER A 229 23.66 -1.19 9.16
CA SER A 229 23.93 0.01 9.96
C SER A 229 25.11 -0.13 10.95
N GLY A 230 25.92 -1.18 10.84
CA GLY A 230 27.11 -1.42 11.67
C GLY A 230 27.08 -2.70 12.51
N GLN A 231 26.16 -3.63 12.24
CA GLN A 231 26.09 -4.91 12.91
C GLN A 231 27.34 -5.74 12.57
N SER A 232 28.05 -6.24 13.59
CA SER A 232 29.24 -7.08 13.35
C SER A 232 28.82 -8.47 12.89
N LEU A 233 29.31 -8.87 11.71
CA LEU A 233 29.14 -10.22 11.17
C LEU A 233 30.35 -11.10 11.50
N VAL A 234 31.57 -10.54 11.43
CA VAL A 234 32.80 -11.20 11.86
C VAL A 234 33.55 -10.28 12.82
N MET A 235 33.95 -10.82 13.97
CA MET A 235 34.76 -10.12 14.95
C MET A 235 35.94 -10.99 15.36
N GLY A 236 37.14 -10.62 14.90
CA GLY A 236 38.33 -11.43 15.06
C GLY A 236 38.13 -12.85 14.51
N GLY A 237 38.23 -13.86 15.38
CA GLY A 237 38.05 -15.27 15.03
C GLY A 237 36.63 -15.82 15.19
N ASN A 238 35.62 -14.97 15.40
CA ASN A 238 34.24 -15.39 15.61
C ASN A 238 33.31 -14.83 14.52
N ALA A 239 32.42 -15.67 14.01
CA ALA A 239 31.35 -15.29 13.09
C ALA A 239 30.01 -15.26 13.83
N ARG A 240 29.12 -14.36 13.43
CA ARG A 240 27.72 -14.31 13.85
C ARG A 240 26.81 -14.77 12.72
N GLU A 241 25.59 -15.15 13.08
CA GLU A 241 24.63 -15.78 12.20
C GLU A 241 23.52 -14.79 11.81
N LEU A 242 23.23 -14.73 10.52
CA LEU A 242 21.99 -14.17 9.98
C LEU A 242 20.97 -15.27 9.79
N VAL A 243 19.69 -14.92 9.91
CA VAL A 243 18.57 -15.84 9.68
C VAL A 243 17.59 -15.21 8.69
N ALA A 244 16.95 -16.03 7.87
CA ALA A 244 15.84 -15.63 7.01
C ALA A 244 14.54 -16.22 7.58
N GLU A 245 13.81 -15.43 8.35
CA GLU A 245 12.63 -15.85 9.12
C GLU A 245 11.50 -14.83 8.94
N ARG A 246 10.26 -15.19 9.32
CA ARG A 246 9.10 -14.29 9.24
C ARG A 246 9.07 -13.42 10.49
N LEU A 247 9.63 -12.21 10.42
CA LEU A 247 9.82 -11.35 11.59
C LEU A 247 8.77 -10.24 11.66
N THR A 248 8.20 -9.87 10.53
CA THR A 248 7.26 -8.75 10.38
C THR A 248 5.78 -9.15 10.47
N GLY A 249 5.48 -10.41 10.77
CA GLY A 249 4.12 -10.96 10.86
C GLY A 249 3.56 -11.46 9.54
N ASP A 250 4.10 -11.02 8.40
CA ASP A 250 3.66 -11.48 7.08
C ASP A 250 4.04 -12.95 6.84
N PRO A 251 3.06 -13.86 6.61
CA PRO A 251 3.35 -15.26 6.33
C PRO A 251 3.97 -15.49 4.94
N ASN A 252 3.84 -14.56 4.02
CA ASN A 252 4.30 -14.72 2.64
C ASN A 252 5.68 -14.11 2.40
N ASN A 253 6.25 -13.42 3.39
CA ASN A 253 7.53 -12.72 3.28
C ASN A 253 8.55 -13.22 4.29
N LEU A 254 9.79 -13.41 3.84
CA LEU A 254 10.93 -13.59 4.74
C LEU A 254 11.64 -12.28 4.99
N ASP A 255 12.11 -12.15 6.22
CA ASP A 255 12.86 -11.01 6.73
C ASP A 255 14.24 -11.47 7.18
N ILE A 256 15.20 -10.55 7.14
CA ILE A 256 16.57 -10.79 7.55
C ILE A 256 16.71 -10.47 9.03
N GLY A 257 16.91 -11.51 9.83
CA GLY A 257 17.19 -11.43 11.25
C GLY A 257 18.67 -11.50 11.56
N TYR A 258 19.11 -10.74 12.56
CA TYR A 258 20.43 -10.82 13.15
C TYR A 258 20.37 -11.52 14.51
N ARG A 259 21.09 -12.64 14.65
CA ARG A 259 21.15 -13.37 15.93
C ARG A 259 22.18 -12.73 16.86
N THR A 260 21.69 -12.17 17.96
CA THR A 260 22.52 -11.53 18.99
C THR A 260 23.15 -12.56 19.92
N SER A 261 24.12 -12.13 20.75
CA SER A 261 24.88 -13.03 21.64
C SER A 261 24.04 -13.69 22.75
N ASN A 262 22.86 -13.15 23.07
CA ASN A 262 21.93 -13.76 24.02
C ASN A 262 20.92 -14.72 23.36
N GLY A 263 21.00 -14.91 22.03
CA GLY A 263 20.11 -15.75 21.24
C GLY A 263 18.89 -15.04 20.67
N ALA A 264 18.62 -13.77 21.01
CA ALA A 264 17.52 -13.01 20.44
C ALA A 264 17.80 -12.67 18.98
N ILE A 265 16.75 -12.72 18.16
CA ILE A 265 16.76 -12.36 16.74
C ILE A 265 16.19 -10.95 16.62
N VAL A 266 16.91 -10.06 15.94
CA VAL A 266 16.49 -8.68 15.67
C VAL A 266 16.32 -8.51 14.17
N ASP A 267 15.16 -8.01 13.73
CA ASP A 267 14.94 -7.68 12.33
C ASP A 267 15.85 -6.53 11.87
N ILE A 268 16.61 -6.78 10.82
CA ILE A 268 17.52 -5.80 10.19
C ILE A 268 17.21 -5.60 8.70
N THR A 269 16.08 -6.12 8.19
CA THR A 269 15.71 -6.14 6.77
C THR A 269 15.83 -4.77 6.11
N ARG A 270 15.28 -3.73 6.75
CA ARG A 270 15.31 -2.34 6.25
C ARG A 270 16.72 -1.74 6.08
N PHE A 271 17.74 -2.33 6.71
CA PHE A 271 19.12 -1.86 6.62
C PHE A 271 19.92 -2.59 5.53
N MET A 272 19.30 -3.56 4.84
CA MET A 272 19.94 -4.32 3.77
C MET A 272 19.69 -3.61 2.44
N THR A 273 20.65 -2.79 1.99
CA THR A 273 20.49 -1.94 0.80
C THR A 273 21.37 -2.34 -0.38
N GLY A 274 22.39 -3.18 -0.19
CA GLY A 274 23.37 -3.56 -1.21
C GLY A 274 23.55 -5.07 -1.37
N GLY A 275 24.17 -5.46 -2.48
CA GLY A 275 24.35 -6.85 -2.88
C GLY A 275 23.04 -7.51 -3.30
N GLU A 276 23.09 -8.83 -3.47
CA GLU A 276 21.93 -9.67 -3.79
C GLU A 276 20.80 -9.54 -2.75
N ILE A 277 21.09 -9.55 -1.44
CA ILE A 277 20.05 -9.42 -0.40
C ILE A 277 19.31 -8.09 -0.52
N GLY A 278 20.05 -6.98 -0.68
CA GLY A 278 19.42 -5.68 -0.86
C GLY A 278 18.54 -5.61 -2.11
N ALA A 279 18.95 -6.29 -3.18
CA ALA A 279 18.17 -6.35 -4.41
C ALA A 279 16.87 -7.13 -4.24
N LEU A 280 16.92 -8.25 -3.52
CA LEU A 280 15.75 -9.09 -3.23
C LEU A 280 14.74 -8.33 -2.34
N VAL A 281 15.22 -7.65 -1.30
CA VAL A 281 14.38 -6.83 -0.41
C VAL A 281 13.73 -5.67 -1.18
N GLU A 282 14.51 -4.97 -2.00
CA GLU A 282 14.01 -3.84 -2.80
C GLU A 282 13.00 -4.31 -3.86
N THR A 283 13.31 -5.38 -4.59
CA THR A 283 12.41 -5.97 -5.59
C THR A 283 11.07 -6.35 -4.98
N ARG A 284 11.09 -6.97 -3.79
CA ARG A 284 9.88 -7.30 -3.05
C ARG A 284 9.07 -6.04 -2.76
N ARG A 285 9.71 -5.01 -2.19
CA ARG A 285 9.05 -3.77 -1.74
C ARG A 285 8.56 -2.90 -2.90
N SER A 286 9.41 -2.56 -3.86
CA SER A 286 9.12 -1.55 -4.87
C SER A 286 8.40 -2.09 -6.09
N VAL A 287 8.53 -3.39 -6.37
CA VAL A 287 7.95 -4.01 -7.56
C VAL A 287 6.80 -4.94 -7.19
N LEU A 288 7.05 -5.96 -6.37
CA LEU A 288 6.03 -7.00 -6.11
C LEU A 288 4.90 -6.49 -5.21
N ASP A 289 5.23 -5.83 -4.10
CA ASP A 289 4.25 -5.33 -3.14
C ASP A 289 3.39 -4.24 -3.74
N THR A 290 4.01 -3.25 -4.40
CA THR A 290 3.28 -2.16 -5.05
C THR A 290 2.34 -2.67 -6.13
N ALA A 291 2.82 -3.52 -7.05
CA ALA A 291 1.98 -4.04 -8.14
C ALA A 291 0.81 -4.87 -7.60
N GLN A 292 1.05 -5.68 -6.56
CA GLN A 292 0.03 -6.52 -5.96
C GLN A 292 -1.04 -5.70 -5.22
N ASN A 293 -0.63 -4.67 -4.46
CA ASN A 293 -1.56 -3.79 -3.76
C ASN A 293 -2.41 -2.95 -4.73
N GLN A 294 -1.81 -2.47 -5.84
CA GLN A 294 -2.55 -1.74 -6.88
C GLN A 294 -3.52 -2.65 -7.62
N LEU A 295 -3.10 -3.86 -7.99
CA LEU A 295 -3.97 -4.87 -8.61
C LEU A 295 -5.15 -5.21 -7.69
N GLY A 296 -4.85 -5.42 -6.41
CA GLY A 296 -5.78 -5.62 -5.34
C GLY A 296 -6.82 -4.52 -5.21
N LEU A 297 -6.37 -3.26 -5.23
CA LEU A 297 -7.23 -2.08 -5.14
C LEU A 297 -8.19 -2.03 -6.32
N ILE A 298 -7.70 -2.20 -7.55
CA ILE A 298 -8.56 -2.23 -8.75
C ILE A 298 -9.64 -3.31 -8.63
N GLY A 299 -9.26 -4.52 -8.22
CA GLY A 299 -10.21 -5.63 -8.05
C GLY A 299 -11.26 -5.35 -6.97
N LEU A 300 -10.83 -4.87 -5.80
CA LEU A 300 -11.73 -4.53 -4.69
C LEU A 300 -12.68 -3.39 -5.04
N THR A 301 -12.18 -2.31 -5.66
CA THR A 301 -13.00 -1.20 -6.15
C THR A 301 -14.01 -1.70 -7.17
N LEU A 302 -13.61 -2.53 -8.14
CA LEU A 302 -14.53 -3.06 -9.14
C LEU A 302 -15.66 -3.88 -8.49
N ALA A 303 -15.32 -4.79 -7.58
CA ALA A 303 -16.32 -5.59 -6.88
C ALA A 303 -17.28 -4.71 -6.06
N THR A 304 -16.75 -3.71 -5.36
CA THR A 304 -17.52 -2.82 -4.48
C THR A 304 -18.47 -1.96 -5.29
N GLU A 305 -17.96 -1.20 -6.27
CA GLU A 305 -18.75 -0.27 -7.10
C GLU A 305 -19.85 -0.99 -7.89
N PHE A 306 -19.55 -2.16 -8.46
CA PHE A 306 -20.56 -2.94 -9.19
C PHE A 306 -21.61 -3.55 -8.26
N ASN A 307 -21.23 -4.00 -7.06
CA ASN A 307 -22.19 -4.50 -6.08
C ASN A 307 -23.10 -3.38 -5.57
N GLU A 308 -22.52 -2.25 -5.19
CA GLU A 308 -23.27 -1.09 -4.72
C GLU A 308 -24.26 -0.64 -5.79
N GLN A 309 -23.81 -0.42 -7.02
CA GLN A 309 -24.70 -0.06 -8.12
C GLN A 309 -25.77 -1.14 -8.39
N ASN A 310 -25.45 -2.44 -8.27
CA ASN A 310 -26.45 -3.49 -8.48
C ASN A 310 -27.55 -3.46 -7.40
N ARG A 311 -27.21 -3.17 -6.15
CA ARG A 311 -28.19 -3.04 -5.06
C ARG A 311 -29.12 -1.84 -5.23
N LEU A 312 -28.72 -0.83 -6.00
CA LEU A 312 -29.58 0.32 -6.34
C LEU A 312 -30.58 0.02 -7.46
N GLY A 313 -30.45 -1.12 -8.13
CA GLY A 313 -31.34 -1.52 -9.22
C GLY A 313 -32.45 -2.49 -8.81
N LEU A 314 -33.34 -2.78 -9.77
CA LEU A 314 -34.25 -3.90 -9.75
C LEU A 314 -33.88 -4.97 -10.79
N ASP A 315 -34.06 -6.22 -10.39
CA ASP A 315 -33.87 -7.41 -11.20
C ASP A 315 -35.05 -7.69 -12.16
N LEU A 316 -35.06 -8.81 -12.89
CA LEU A 316 -36.19 -9.17 -13.78
C LEU A 316 -37.47 -9.57 -13.03
N ASN A 317 -37.38 -9.80 -11.71
CA ASN A 317 -38.49 -10.16 -10.84
C ASN A 317 -39.06 -8.95 -10.08
N ASP A 318 -38.59 -7.73 -10.39
CA ASP A 318 -38.89 -6.49 -9.67
C ASP A 318 -38.45 -6.50 -8.20
N GLU A 319 -37.39 -7.26 -7.87
CA GLU A 319 -36.73 -7.30 -6.56
C GLU A 319 -35.43 -6.47 -6.58
N LEU A 320 -35.03 -5.92 -5.43
CA LEU A 320 -33.76 -5.19 -5.32
C LEU A 320 -32.58 -6.13 -5.61
N GLY A 321 -31.58 -5.61 -6.34
CA GLY A 321 -30.39 -6.38 -6.69
C GLY A 321 -29.56 -6.82 -5.48
N GLY A 322 -28.89 -7.96 -5.63
CA GLY A 322 -27.91 -8.48 -4.67
C GLY A 322 -26.46 -8.22 -5.09
N ASP A 323 -25.53 -8.91 -4.44
CA ASP A 323 -24.10 -8.84 -4.78
C ASP A 323 -23.77 -9.69 -6.02
N ILE A 324 -23.09 -9.08 -6.98
CA ILE A 324 -22.51 -9.76 -8.16
C ILE A 324 -21.25 -10.52 -7.74
N PHE A 325 -20.38 -9.87 -6.96
CA PHE A 325 -19.11 -10.39 -6.47
C PHE A 325 -19.10 -10.55 -4.95
N ASN A 326 -18.28 -11.44 -4.38
CA ASN A 326 -17.97 -11.35 -2.96
C ASN A 326 -16.99 -10.20 -2.69
N LEU A 327 -17.08 -9.58 -1.51
CA LEU A 327 -16.12 -8.58 -1.05
C LEU A 327 -15.04 -9.24 -0.16
N PRO A 328 -13.77 -9.29 -0.61
CA PRO A 328 -12.67 -9.80 0.21
C PRO A 328 -12.47 -8.95 1.48
N GLN A 329 -12.21 -9.62 2.60
CA GLN A 329 -11.86 -8.95 3.85
C GLN A 329 -10.34 -8.66 3.90
N PRO A 330 -9.89 -7.54 4.51
CA PRO A 330 -8.49 -7.26 4.77
C PRO A 330 -7.78 -8.38 5.52
N ASP A 331 -6.55 -8.70 5.11
CA ASP A 331 -5.70 -9.63 5.86
C ASP A 331 -5.03 -8.90 7.02
N VAL A 332 -5.07 -9.49 8.22
CA VAL A 332 -4.47 -8.91 9.43
C VAL A 332 -3.60 -9.93 10.12
N TYR A 333 -2.36 -9.54 10.42
CA TYR A 333 -1.37 -10.40 11.05
C TYR A 333 -0.80 -9.75 12.31
N SER A 334 -0.83 -10.47 13.44
CA SER A 334 -0.12 -10.08 14.65
C SER A 334 1.37 -10.32 14.49
N LEU A 335 2.20 -9.37 14.92
CA LEU A 335 3.63 -9.56 14.87
C LEU A 335 4.15 -10.58 15.89
N PRO A 336 5.20 -11.33 15.55
CA PRO A 336 5.92 -12.17 16.52
C PRO A 336 6.48 -11.30 17.66
N GLY A 337 6.12 -11.64 18.89
CA GLY A 337 6.61 -10.93 20.09
C GLY A 337 5.59 -9.99 20.73
N ASN A 338 4.42 -9.78 20.10
CA ASN A 338 3.31 -9.10 20.74
C ASN A 338 2.90 -9.78 22.05
N SER A 339 2.46 -8.99 23.01
CA SER A 339 1.89 -9.48 24.26
C SER A 339 0.51 -10.12 24.05
N VAL A 340 -0.22 -9.68 23.02
CA VAL A 340 -1.54 -10.17 22.62
C VAL A 340 -1.48 -10.73 21.20
N ASN A 341 -1.94 -11.97 21.02
CA ASN A 341 -2.01 -12.64 19.71
C ASN A 341 -3.35 -12.46 18.99
N ALA A 342 -4.33 -11.78 19.61
CA ALA A 342 -5.57 -11.41 18.94
C ALA A 342 -5.27 -10.40 17.81
N ILE A 343 -6.17 -10.33 16.83
CA ILE A 343 -6.09 -9.37 15.72
C ILE A 343 -7.25 -8.39 15.83
N PRO A 344 -7.05 -7.10 15.49
CA PRO A 344 -8.15 -6.17 15.35
C PRO A 344 -9.07 -6.60 14.21
N ALA A 345 -10.36 -6.27 14.29
CA ALA A 345 -11.25 -6.42 13.16
C ALA A 345 -11.06 -5.22 12.23
N VAL A 346 -10.84 -5.49 10.93
CA VAL A 346 -10.59 -4.45 9.94
C VAL A 346 -11.58 -4.61 8.80
N THR A 347 -12.30 -3.54 8.49
CA THR A 347 -13.22 -3.43 7.36
C THR A 347 -12.81 -2.27 6.46
N VAL A 348 -13.30 -2.31 5.23
CA VAL A 348 -13.22 -1.18 4.28
C VAL A 348 -14.56 -0.48 4.33
N ASP A 349 -14.57 0.77 4.77
CA ASP A 349 -15.77 1.60 4.83
C ASP A 349 -15.96 2.37 3.51
N ASP A 350 -14.85 2.85 2.92
CA ASP A 350 -14.83 3.50 1.61
C ASP A 350 -13.65 3.00 0.78
N VAL A 351 -13.94 2.38 -0.37
CA VAL A 351 -12.92 1.84 -1.27
C VAL A 351 -12.21 2.92 -2.08
N ASN A 352 -12.84 4.09 -2.24
CA ASN A 352 -12.32 5.23 -2.99
C ASN A 352 -11.27 6.02 -2.18
N GLU A 353 -11.29 5.92 -0.85
CA GLU A 353 -10.27 6.50 0.04
C GLU A 353 -9.07 5.57 0.30
N LEU A 354 -9.16 4.29 -0.09
CA LEU A 354 -8.07 3.34 0.09
C LEU A 354 -6.84 3.74 -0.74
N THR A 355 -5.67 3.66 -0.13
CA THR A 355 -4.40 3.67 -0.86
C THR A 355 -3.94 2.26 -1.20
N ALA A 356 -3.13 2.12 -2.25
CA ALA A 356 -2.46 0.86 -2.62
C ALA A 356 -1.26 0.54 -1.69
N SER A 357 -1.48 0.59 -0.38
CA SER A 357 -0.46 0.41 0.65
C SER A 357 -0.84 -0.71 1.63
N ASP A 358 0.18 -1.31 2.23
CA ASP A 358 0.00 -2.05 3.48
C ASP A 358 0.05 -1.06 4.64
N TYR A 359 -0.44 -1.47 5.80
CA TYR A 359 -0.46 -0.63 6.99
C TYR A 359 0.13 -1.35 8.19
N ARG A 360 0.73 -0.57 9.07
CA ARG A 360 1.19 -1.03 10.38
C ARG A 360 0.42 -0.29 11.46
N LEU A 361 -0.32 -1.05 12.25
CA LEU A 361 -0.96 -0.60 13.47
C LEU A 361 -0.02 -0.88 14.64
N SER A 362 0.36 0.16 15.40
CA SER A 362 1.30 0.04 16.52
C SER A 362 0.69 0.64 17.79
N TYR A 363 0.94 0.04 18.95
CA TYR A 363 0.48 0.58 20.23
C TYR A 363 1.65 1.20 21.01
N ASN A 364 1.57 2.50 21.34
CA ASN A 364 2.64 3.20 22.05
C ASN A 364 2.54 3.12 23.59
N GLY A 365 1.52 2.42 24.12
CA GLY A 365 1.20 2.37 25.55
C GLY A 365 0.10 3.35 25.99
N THR A 366 -0.36 4.21 25.07
CA THR A 366 -1.42 5.19 25.31
C THR A 366 -2.43 5.15 24.17
N THR A 367 -1.96 5.19 22.92
CA THR A 367 -2.80 5.21 21.72
C THR A 367 -2.27 4.25 20.67
N PHE A 368 -3.18 3.82 19.79
CA PHE A 368 -2.82 3.15 18.55
C PHE A 368 -2.41 4.18 17.48
N LEU A 369 -1.40 3.83 16.69
CA LEU A 369 -0.90 4.62 15.57
C LEU A 369 -0.91 3.76 14.31
N LEU A 370 -1.61 4.22 13.28
CA LEU A 370 -1.61 3.61 11.95
C LEU A 370 -0.58 4.31 11.07
N THR A 371 0.26 3.54 10.38
CA THR A 371 1.27 4.05 9.45
C THR A 371 1.20 3.29 8.13
N ARG A 372 1.28 4.00 7.01
CA ARG A 372 1.40 3.40 5.67
C ARG A 372 2.80 2.82 5.51
N GLN A 373 2.84 1.58 5.05
CA GLN A 373 4.06 0.91 4.64
C GLN A 373 4.25 1.08 3.13
N PRO A 374 5.49 1.19 2.66
CA PRO A 374 6.74 0.96 3.42
C PRO A 374 7.49 2.23 3.91
N GLU A 375 6.98 3.44 3.67
CA GLU A 375 7.61 4.71 4.08
C GLU A 375 7.45 5.01 5.58
N ASN A 376 6.54 4.32 6.28
CA ASN A 376 6.09 4.63 7.65
C ASN A 376 5.47 6.02 7.77
N GLU A 377 4.82 6.48 6.71
CA GLU A 377 4.07 7.73 6.74
C GLU A 377 2.87 7.55 7.68
N PRO A 378 2.75 8.37 8.73
CA PRO A 378 1.63 8.26 9.65
C PRO A 378 0.34 8.63 8.93
N VAL A 379 -0.70 7.82 9.13
CA VAL A 379 -2.06 8.21 8.79
C VAL A 379 -2.47 9.22 9.89
N GLN A 380 -2.35 10.51 9.59
CA GLN A 380 -2.53 11.61 10.55
C GLN A 380 -3.93 12.23 10.47
N PRO A 381 -4.59 12.49 11.62
CA PRO A 381 -4.65 11.67 12.84
C PRO A 381 -5.74 10.59 12.71
N PRO A 382 -5.93 9.69 13.71
CA PRO A 382 -7.23 9.09 13.89
C PRO A 382 -8.24 10.23 14.00
N LEU A 383 -9.01 10.45 12.95
CA LEU A 383 -10.29 11.08 13.16
C LEU A 383 -11.00 10.10 14.08
N ALA A 384 -11.35 10.56 15.29
CA ALA A 384 -12.59 10.11 15.90
C ALA A 384 -13.56 9.89 14.74
N PRO A 385 -14.16 8.69 14.54
CA PRO A 385 -15.13 8.50 13.48
C PRO A 385 -15.99 9.75 13.49
N ALA A 386 -15.95 10.49 12.37
CA ALA A 386 -16.82 11.64 12.18
C ALA A 386 -18.17 11.14 12.64
N LEU A 387 -18.70 11.69 13.73
CA LEU A 387 -19.97 11.24 14.26
C LEU A 387 -20.90 11.17 13.04
N PRO A 388 -21.41 10.00 12.58
CA PRO A 388 -22.75 10.04 12.04
C PRO A 388 -23.53 10.73 13.14
N ALA A 389 -24.08 11.89 12.79
CA ALA A 389 -25.01 12.58 13.64
C ALA A 389 -26.25 11.68 13.65
N THR A 390 -26.18 10.59 14.43
CA THR A 390 -27.35 9.78 14.71
C THR A 390 -28.35 10.75 15.30
N ALA A 391 -29.42 10.94 14.54
CA ALA A 391 -30.43 11.97 14.69
C ALA A 391 -30.64 12.36 16.15
N ALA A 392 -30.62 13.68 16.41
CA ALA A 392 -31.06 14.23 17.67
C ALA A 392 -32.43 13.67 18.01
N THR A 393 -32.47 12.70 18.92
CA THR A 393 -33.65 11.88 19.14
C THR A 393 -34.52 12.61 20.16
N PRO A 394 -35.72 13.06 19.77
CA PRO A 394 -36.57 13.79 20.70
C PRO A 394 -37.03 12.86 21.83
N ALA A 395 -37.00 13.35 23.06
CA ALA A 395 -37.52 12.61 24.19
C ALA A 395 -39.04 12.39 24.08
N GLY A 396 -39.51 11.28 24.65
CA GLY A 396 -40.93 10.95 24.68
C GLY A 396 -41.74 12.03 25.39
N GLY A 397 -42.61 12.71 24.63
CA GLY A 397 -43.43 13.82 25.14
C GLY A 397 -42.99 15.21 24.68
N ASN A 398 -41.95 15.33 23.85
CA ASN A 398 -41.58 16.59 23.21
C ASN A 398 -42.76 17.18 22.43
N THR A 399 -42.95 18.49 22.56
CA THR A 399 -44.06 19.22 21.90
C THR A 399 -43.62 20.03 20.68
N ALA A 400 -42.33 20.31 20.55
CA ALA A 400 -41.75 20.94 19.37
C ALA A 400 -42.10 20.17 18.08
N THR A 401 -42.53 20.91 17.06
CA THR A 401 -42.71 20.44 15.69
C THR A 401 -41.50 20.86 14.86
N GLY A 402 -40.75 19.89 14.33
CA GLY A 402 -39.48 20.11 13.63
C GLY A 402 -38.40 19.16 14.12
N GLN A 403 -37.33 18.97 13.34
CA GLN A 403 -36.19 18.13 13.72
C GLN A 403 -35.03 19.04 14.12
N LEU A 404 -34.31 18.68 15.19
CA LEU A 404 -33.10 19.40 15.58
C LEU A 404 -31.97 19.00 14.63
N GLY A 405 -31.49 19.93 13.82
CA GLY A 405 -30.26 19.74 13.05
C GLY A 405 -29.04 19.82 13.97
N VAL A 406 -28.10 18.90 13.83
CA VAL A 406 -26.83 18.90 14.58
C VAL A 406 -25.70 18.72 13.58
N THR A 407 -24.75 19.64 13.56
CA THR A 407 -23.53 19.53 12.75
C THR A 407 -22.28 19.58 13.63
N VAL A 408 -21.17 19.00 13.19
CA VAL A 408 -19.88 19.03 13.90
C VAL A 408 -18.99 20.08 13.25
N ASP A 409 -18.54 21.06 14.04
CA ASP A 409 -17.65 22.14 13.61
C ASP A 409 -16.19 21.87 14.01
N ASP A 410 -15.97 21.28 15.19
CA ASP A 410 -14.65 20.89 15.68
C ASP A 410 -14.68 19.49 16.31
N PRO A 411 -14.35 18.43 15.56
CA PRO A 411 -14.37 17.07 16.08
C PRO A 411 -13.35 16.83 17.20
N THR A 412 -12.31 17.68 17.33
CA THR A 412 -11.28 17.53 18.37
C THR A 412 -11.73 18.05 19.74
N ALA A 413 -12.81 18.81 19.78
CA ALA A 413 -13.41 19.34 21.02
C ALA A 413 -14.45 18.40 21.64
N LEU A 414 -14.88 17.37 20.91
CA LEU A 414 -15.90 16.43 21.36
C LEU A 414 -15.43 15.59 22.56
N GLN A 415 -16.28 15.48 23.57
CA GLN A 415 -16.14 14.54 24.67
C GLN A 415 -16.65 13.14 24.31
N GLU A 416 -16.08 12.11 24.95
CA GLU A 416 -16.39 10.68 24.77
C GLU A 416 -17.74 10.26 25.42
N THR A 417 -18.81 11.02 25.19
CA THR A 417 -20.13 10.80 25.79
C THR A 417 -21.25 11.30 24.88
N ASP A 418 -22.45 10.74 25.02
CA ASP A 418 -23.66 11.31 24.44
C ASP A 418 -23.93 12.71 25.01
N TYR A 419 -24.72 13.50 24.30
CA TYR A 419 -25.20 14.79 24.79
C TYR A 419 -26.72 14.80 24.91
N THR A 420 -27.22 15.70 25.73
CA THR A 420 -28.65 16.01 25.82
C THR A 420 -28.81 17.52 25.74
N LEU A 421 -29.51 17.98 24.71
CA LEU A 421 -29.94 19.38 24.60
C LEU A 421 -31.34 19.48 25.20
N THR A 422 -31.52 20.35 26.21
CA THR A 422 -32.82 20.56 26.87
C THR A 422 -33.25 22.01 26.76
N TYR A 423 -34.52 22.25 26.42
CA TYR A 423 -35.10 23.59 26.43
C TYR A 423 -35.74 23.90 27.79
N ASP A 424 -35.30 24.95 28.47
CA ASP A 424 -35.80 25.33 29.81
C ASP A 424 -37.00 26.30 29.78
N GLY A 425 -37.48 26.65 28.58
CA GLY A 425 -38.54 27.63 28.35
C GLY A 425 -38.03 29.06 28.06
N ALA A 426 -36.72 29.30 28.20
CA ALA A 426 -36.06 30.54 27.79
C ALA A 426 -34.82 30.29 26.93
N ASN A 427 -33.99 29.29 27.28
CA ASN A 427 -32.76 28.93 26.59
C ASN A 427 -32.62 27.41 26.43
N TYR A 428 -31.75 27.00 25.51
CA TYR A 428 -31.29 25.62 25.43
C TYR A 428 -30.07 25.42 26.34
N GLN A 429 -29.97 24.24 26.95
CA GLN A 429 -28.86 23.81 27.78
C GLN A 429 -28.33 22.48 27.28
N LEU A 430 -27.02 22.37 27.09
CA LEU A 430 -26.35 21.15 26.68
C LEU A 430 -25.71 20.47 27.90
N THR A 431 -25.92 19.17 28.05
CA THR A 431 -25.29 18.36 29.08
C THR A 431 -24.74 17.06 28.52
N THR A 432 -23.64 16.54 29.07
CA THR A 432 -23.12 15.21 28.72
C THR A 432 -23.90 14.07 29.38
N ASN A 433 -23.88 12.88 28.78
CA ASN A 433 -24.55 11.68 29.26
C ASN A 433 -23.67 10.44 29.04
N PRO A 434 -23.37 9.62 30.07
CA PRO A 434 -23.80 9.76 31.46
C PRO A 434 -22.94 10.77 32.24
N GLY A 435 -23.57 11.72 32.93
CA GLY A 435 -22.83 12.64 33.81
C GLY A 435 -23.57 13.94 34.13
N GLY A 436 -24.41 14.42 33.22
CA GLY A 436 -25.16 15.67 33.38
C GLY A 436 -24.27 16.91 33.51
N VAL A 437 -23.02 16.84 33.04
CA VAL A 437 -22.09 17.97 33.12
C VAL A 437 -22.52 19.01 32.10
N ALA A 438 -22.75 20.24 32.54
CA ALA A 438 -23.17 21.33 31.67
C ALA A 438 -22.05 21.74 30.72
N VAL A 439 -22.34 21.74 29.43
CA VAL A 439 -21.48 22.24 28.38
C VAL A 439 -21.94 23.66 28.01
N PRO A 440 -21.05 24.66 28.01
CA PRO A 440 -21.40 26.01 27.59
C PRO A 440 -21.88 26.04 26.14
N LEU A 441 -23.03 26.66 25.90
CA LEU A 441 -23.52 26.99 24.56
C LEU A 441 -23.32 28.49 24.29
N VAL A 442 -22.89 28.82 23.08
CA VAL A 442 -22.77 30.20 22.58
C VAL A 442 -23.51 30.29 21.24
N ALA A 443 -24.34 31.31 21.06
CA ALA A 443 -24.99 31.53 19.77
C ALA A 443 -23.96 31.92 18.69
N ASP A 444 -24.12 31.38 17.49
CA ASP A 444 -23.27 31.72 16.36
C ASP A 444 -23.41 33.24 16.04
N PRO A 445 -22.30 33.96 15.82
CA PRO A 445 -22.33 35.40 15.52
C PRO A 445 -23.06 35.76 14.22
N SER A 446 -23.14 34.82 13.28
CA SER A 446 -23.76 34.95 11.95
C SER A 446 -25.21 34.49 11.92
N ASP A 447 -25.61 33.57 12.80
CA ASP A 447 -26.99 33.12 12.97
C ASP A 447 -27.31 32.76 14.43
N ALA A 448 -28.15 33.57 15.09
CA ALA A 448 -28.53 33.37 16.48
C ALA A 448 -29.41 32.12 16.72
N THR A 449 -29.88 31.46 15.65
CA THR A 449 -30.62 30.20 15.73
C THR A 449 -29.70 28.97 15.80
N ILE A 450 -28.39 29.16 15.56
CA ILE A 450 -27.36 28.14 15.71
C ILE A 450 -26.69 28.32 17.08
N LEU A 451 -26.65 27.25 17.88
CA LEU A 451 -25.94 27.22 19.16
C LEU A 451 -24.71 26.35 19.05
N VAL A 452 -23.58 26.81 19.57
CA VAL A 452 -22.28 26.15 19.46
C VAL A 452 -21.77 25.72 20.83
N GLY A 453 -21.34 24.47 20.99
CA GLY A 453 -20.69 23.98 22.21
C GLY A 453 -20.03 22.61 22.02
N ASP A 454 -18.86 22.41 22.62
CA ASP A 454 -18.02 21.18 22.48
C ASP A 454 -17.69 20.78 21.03
N GLY A 455 -17.68 21.75 20.11
CA GLY A 455 -17.48 21.46 18.68
C GLY A 455 -18.74 20.99 17.95
N LEU A 456 -19.92 21.04 18.60
CA LEU A 456 -21.23 20.79 17.99
C LEU A 456 -21.97 22.11 17.70
N ASN A 457 -22.66 22.16 16.56
CA ASN A 457 -23.57 23.21 16.14
C ASN A 457 -25.00 22.68 16.14
N PHE A 458 -25.90 23.31 16.89
CA PHE A 458 -27.30 22.95 17.03
C PHE A 458 -28.18 23.96 16.30
N HIS A 459 -28.85 23.51 15.24
CA HIS A 459 -29.75 24.31 14.42
C HIS A 459 -31.14 24.32 15.04
N THR A 460 -31.39 25.29 15.92
CA THR A 460 -32.63 25.36 16.71
C THR A 460 -33.74 26.15 16.02
N GLY A 461 -33.46 26.77 14.86
CA GLY A 461 -34.40 27.61 14.10
C GLY A 461 -35.64 26.86 13.62
N ASP A 462 -35.51 25.56 13.38
CA ASP A 462 -36.59 24.70 12.85
C ASP A 462 -37.47 24.09 13.95
N LEU A 463 -37.12 24.27 15.22
CA LEU A 463 -37.87 23.74 16.37
C LEU A 463 -39.04 24.66 16.75
N ALA A 464 -40.09 24.66 15.94
CA ALA A 464 -41.29 25.45 16.21
C ALA A 464 -42.09 24.87 17.39
N GLY A 465 -42.49 25.72 18.34
CA GLY A 465 -43.39 25.33 19.43
C GLY A 465 -42.75 24.56 20.59
N ALA A 466 -41.40 24.54 20.69
CA ALA A 466 -40.71 23.95 21.82
C ALA A 466 -41.15 24.55 23.17
N VAL A 467 -41.39 23.70 24.18
CA VAL A 467 -41.76 24.11 25.54
C VAL A 467 -40.73 23.66 26.57
N ALA A 468 -40.78 24.27 27.77
CA ALA A 468 -39.91 23.90 28.86
C ALA A 468 -40.02 22.39 29.18
N GLY A 469 -38.90 21.69 29.10
CA GLY A 469 -38.79 20.24 29.31
C GLY A 469 -38.66 19.42 28.02
N ASP A 470 -38.82 20.02 26.84
CA ASP A 470 -38.47 19.35 25.59
C ASP A 470 -36.95 19.11 25.54
N SER A 471 -36.54 17.89 25.17
CA SER A 471 -35.12 17.52 25.13
C SER A 471 -34.79 16.59 23.96
N TRP A 472 -33.57 16.67 23.46
CA TRP A 472 -33.04 15.85 22.39
C TRP A 472 -31.76 15.15 22.84
N THR A 473 -31.69 13.85 22.64
CA THR A 473 -30.46 13.07 22.87
C THR A 473 -29.64 13.08 21.59
N ILE A 474 -28.37 13.42 21.71
CA ILE A 474 -27.39 13.37 20.63
C ILE A 474 -26.47 12.22 20.97
N THR A 475 -26.59 11.12 20.23
CA THR A 475 -25.76 9.94 20.47
C THR A 475 -24.43 10.12 19.76
N SER A 476 -23.31 9.94 20.46
CA SER A 476 -22.00 9.98 19.81
C SER A 476 -21.67 8.59 19.26
N ASP A 477 -21.44 8.44 17.95
CA ASP A 477 -20.82 7.23 17.36
C ASP A 477 -19.29 7.22 17.52
N TYR A 478 -18.79 8.03 18.46
CA TYR A 478 -17.41 7.97 18.91
C TYR A 478 -17.21 6.67 19.69
N ASP A 479 -16.57 5.70 19.04
CA ASP A 479 -16.05 4.51 19.70
C ASP A 479 -14.52 4.67 19.87
N PRO A 480 -14.01 4.84 21.11
CA PRO A 480 -12.58 5.01 21.37
C PRO A 480 -11.76 3.77 21.00
N ASP A 481 -12.41 2.62 20.86
CA ASP A 481 -11.78 1.38 20.42
C ASP A 481 -11.76 1.25 18.89
N VAL A 482 -12.38 2.17 18.13
CA VAL A 482 -12.39 2.17 16.65
C VAL A 482 -11.54 3.29 16.07
N LEU A 483 -10.68 2.94 15.11
CA LEU A 483 -9.87 3.88 14.34
C LEU A 483 -10.38 3.91 12.90
N VAL A 484 -10.50 5.09 12.31
CA VAL A 484 -10.83 5.26 10.89
C VAL A 484 -9.74 6.07 10.19
N GLY A 485 -9.38 5.68 8.98
CA GLY A 485 -8.44 6.42 8.13
C GLY A 485 -8.12 5.69 6.84
N ASP A 486 -7.93 6.46 5.76
CA ASP A 486 -7.69 5.95 4.41
C ASP A 486 -8.73 4.90 3.98
N GLY A 487 -10.02 5.16 4.22
CA GLY A 487 -11.10 4.20 3.91
C GLY A 487 -11.17 2.95 4.79
N LEU A 488 -10.27 2.78 5.77
CA LEU A 488 -10.27 1.65 6.69
C LEU A 488 -10.98 1.98 7.99
N ARG A 489 -11.73 1.00 8.52
CA ARG A 489 -12.24 0.99 9.90
C ARG A 489 -11.63 -0.17 10.67
N ILE A 490 -11.03 0.13 11.80
CA ILE A 490 -10.22 -0.79 12.61
C ILE A 490 -10.79 -0.81 14.03
N ASP A 491 -11.46 -1.89 14.40
CA ASP A 491 -11.92 -2.15 15.77
C ASP A 491 -10.82 -2.86 16.56
N THR A 492 -10.33 -2.17 17.59
CA THR A 492 -9.24 -2.58 18.47
C THR A 492 -9.71 -3.20 19.78
N THR A 493 -11.01 -3.40 19.99
CA THR A 493 -11.59 -4.01 21.21
C THR A 493 -10.95 -5.36 21.53
N ALA A 494 -10.72 -6.18 20.50
CA ALA A 494 -10.09 -7.50 20.65
C ALA A 494 -8.63 -7.44 21.12
N ILE A 495 -7.97 -6.30 20.94
CA ILE A 495 -6.57 -6.04 21.29
C ILE A 495 -6.42 -4.98 22.39
N ALA A 496 -7.48 -4.65 23.14
CA ALA A 496 -7.47 -3.64 24.20
C ALA A 496 -6.44 -3.92 25.33
N ALA A 497 -5.96 -5.17 25.46
CA ALA A 497 -4.91 -5.57 26.40
C ALA A 497 -3.47 -5.43 25.85
N ALA A 498 -3.30 -4.79 24.69
CA ALA A 498 -2.01 -4.58 24.05
C ALA A 498 -1.00 -3.90 24.98
N ALA A 499 0.26 -4.32 24.90
CA ALA A 499 1.37 -3.69 25.60
C ALA A 499 2.08 -2.69 24.67
N ALA A 500 2.72 -1.68 25.25
CA ALA A 500 3.52 -0.72 24.48
C ALA A 500 4.58 -1.47 23.65
N GLY A 501 4.56 -1.25 22.33
CA GLY A 501 5.41 -1.94 21.35
C GLY A 501 4.74 -3.10 20.62
N ASP A 502 3.49 -3.46 20.93
CA ASP A 502 2.74 -4.44 20.14
C ASP A 502 2.36 -3.85 18.76
N GLU A 503 2.48 -4.66 17.71
CA GLU A 503 2.28 -4.24 16.32
C GLU A 503 1.46 -5.26 15.51
N TRP A 504 0.66 -4.78 14.56
CA TRP A 504 -0.09 -5.60 13.60
C TRP A 504 0.16 -5.10 12.18
N LEU A 505 0.31 -6.03 11.25
CA LEU A 505 0.35 -5.78 9.81
C LEU A 505 -1.07 -5.94 9.25
N ILE A 506 -1.52 -4.94 8.50
CA ILE A 506 -2.83 -4.92 7.83
C ILE A 506 -2.57 -4.81 6.33
N GLN A 507 -3.17 -5.70 5.54
CA GLN A 507 -3.04 -5.76 4.08
C GLN A 507 -4.44 -5.72 3.46
N PRO A 508 -5.01 -4.52 3.20
CA PRO A 508 -6.38 -4.39 2.74
C PRO A 508 -6.59 -4.92 1.33
N THR A 509 -5.65 -4.63 0.43
CA THR A 509 -5.84 -4.87 -1.01
C THR A 509 -4.99 -6.03 -1.53
N ARG A 510 -3.85 -6.35 -0.90
CA ARG A 510 -2.84 -7.31 -1.41
C ARG A 510 -3.40 -8.60 -2.00
N ASN A 511 -4.34 -9.25 -1.30
CA ASN A 511 -4.95 -10.51 -1.76
C ASN A 511 -6.43 -10.33 -2.15
N ALA A 512 -6.92 -9.10 -2.24
CA ALA A 512 -8.32 -8.83 -2.55
C ALA A 512 -8.65 -9.30 -3.98
N ALA A 513 -7.82 -8.93 -4.95
CA ALA A 513 -8.01 -9.31 -6.35
C ALA A 513 -8.13 -10.83 -6.57
N SER A 514 -7.31 -11.65 -5.93
CA SER A 514 -7.38 -13.12 -6.05
C SER A 514 -8.52 -13.77 -5.29
N ARG A 515 -9.12 -13.06 -4.33
CA ARG A 515 -10.25 -13.56 -3.54
C ARG A 515 -11.60 -13.04 -4.05
N MET A 516 -11.59 -12.21 -5.08
CA MET A 516 -12.78 -11.76 -5.78
C MET A 516 -13.31 -12.89 -6.66
N THR A 517 -14.58 -13.23 -6.48
CA THR A 517 -15.30 -14.29 -7.18
C THR A 517 -16.73 -13.85 -7.42
N VAL A 518 -17.34 -14.34 -8.51
CA VAL A 518 -18.75 -14.07 -8.81
C VAL A 518 -19.62 -14.93 -7.89
N THR A 519 -20.51 -14.28 -7.13
CA THR A 519 -21.49 -14.93 -6.24
C THR A 519 -22.85 -15.08 -6.90
N MET A 520 -23.18 -14.19 -7.84
CA MET A 520 -24.45 -14.21 -8.56
C MET A 520 -24.46 -15.30 -9.64
N THR A 521 -25.35 -16.28 -9.49
CA THR A 521 -25.45 -17.41 -10.44
C THR A 521 -26.64 -17.33 -11.38
N ASP A 522 -27.72 -16.63 -11.01
CA ASP A 522 -28.90 -16.47 -11.86
C ASP A 522 -28.81 -15.15 -12.64
N PRO A 523 -28.79 -15.17 -13.99
CA PRO A 523 -28.79 -13.95 -14.80
C PRO A 523 -30.05 -13.09 -14.63
N ALA A 524 -31.15 -13.64 -14.11
CA ALA A 524 -32.35 -12.87 -13.81
C ALA A 524 -32.17 -11.88 -12.65
N ASP A 525 -31.29 -12.20 -11.70
CA ASP A 525 -31.03 -11.43 -10.46
C ASP A 525 -30.16 -10.19 -10.70
N LEU A 526 -29.59 -10.04 -11.91
CA LEU A 526 -28.83 -8.85 -12.28
C LEU A 526 -29.77 -7.65 -12.35
N ALA A 527 -29.46 -6.58 -11.65
CA ALA A 527 -30.39 -5.47 -11.48
C ALA A 527 -30.15 -4.39 -12.54
N ALA A 528 -30.76 -4.54 -13.72
CA ALA A 528 -30.56 -3.59 -14.82
C ALA A 528 -31.50 -2.38 -14.78
N ILE A 529 -32.66 -2.54 -14.13
CA ILE A 529 -33.70 -1.53 -14.03
C ILE A 529 -33.33 -0.59 -12.88
N SER A 530 -33.59 0.72 -12.99
CA SER A 530 -33.31 1.65 -11.88
C SER A 530 -34.25 1.47 -10.70
N GLY A 531 -33.69 1.35 -9.49
CA GLY A 531 -34.43 1.45 -8.23
C GLY A 531 -34.23 2.83 -7.60
N ALA A 532 -32.97 3.23 -7.41
CA ALA A 532 -32.60 4.61 -7.08
C ALA A 532 -31.45 5.09 -7.98
N LEU A 533 -31.46 6.38 -8.32
CA LEU A 533 -30.46 7.00 -9.17
C LEU A 533 -30.24 8.46 -8.79
N GLU A 534 -29.00 8.90 -8.94
CA GLU A 534 -28.60 10.29 -8.88
C GLU A 534 -28.91 11.00 -10.19
N ASP A 535 -29.24 12.29 -10.11
CA ASP A 535 -29.33 13.12 -11.30
C ASP A 535 -27.91 13.54 -11.73
N ALA A 536 -27.60 13.35 -13.02
CA ALA A 536 -26.31 13.73 -13.59
C ALA A 536 -26.02 15.25 -13.53
N ALA A 537 -27.02 16.07 -13.21
CA ALA A 537 -26.87 17.51 -12.96
C ALA A 537 -26.43 17.85 -11.52
N ASN A 538 -26.34 16.86 -10.62
CA ASN A 538 -25.86 17.05 -9.26
C ASN A 538 -24.43 17.60 -9.27
N THR A 539 -24.14 18.46 -8.30
CA THR A 539 -22.82 19.12 -8.18
C THR A 539 -22.15 18.90 -6.83
N GLY A 540 -22.88 18.34 -5.85
CA GLY A 540 -22.32 17.90 -4.58
C GLY A 540 -21.51 16.63 -4.71
N GLU A 541 -20.91 16.25 -3.58
CA GLU A 541 -20.11 15.02 -3.43
C GLU A 541 -20.97 13.87 -2.87
N ALA A 542 -22.28 14.06 -2.76
CA ALA A 542 -23.17 13.07 -2.17
C ALA A 542 -23.60 11.98 -3.15
N ASP A 543 -23.43 10.73 -2.76
CA ASP A 543 -23.74 9.51 -3.51
C ASP A 543 -24.74 8.60 -2.78
N ILE A 544 -25.45 7.74 -3.52
CA ILE A 544 -26.39 6.77 -2.93
C ILE A 544 -25.63 5.52 -2.49
N ALA A 545 -25.37 5.39 -1.19
CA ALA A 545 -24.66 4.24 -0.62
C ALA A 545 -25.53 2.97 -0.53
N ALA A 546 -26.84 3.10 -0.27
CA ALA A 546 -27.74 1.96 -0.20
C ALA A 546 -29.21 2.31 -0.43
N LEU A 547 -29.99 1.31 -0.86
CA LEU A 547 -31.45 1.37 -0.95
C LEU A 547 -32.05 0.12 -0.30
N ARG A 548 -33.06 0.30 0.55
CA ARG A 548 -33.73 -0.77 1.31
C ARG A 548 -35.25 -0.63 1.25
N VAL A 549 -35.97 -1.75 1.14
CA VAL A 549 -37.43 -1.78 1.31
C VAL A 549 -37.77 -2.13 2.76
N THR A 550 -38.42 -1.21 3.47
CA THR A 550 -38.76 -1.36 4.90
C THR A 550 -40.19 -1.81 5.14
N ALA A 551 -41.11 -1.58 4.19
CA ALA A 551 -42.50 -2.01 4.27
C ALA A 551 -43.01 -2.56 2.93
N ALA A 552 -42.63 -3.80 2.61
CA ALA A 552 -43.06 -4.46 1.39
C ALA A 552 -44.58 -4.72 1.38
N GLY A 553 -45.23 -4.37 0.26
CA GLY A 553 -46.63 -4.75 -0.01
C GLY A 553 -47.66 -3.63 0.18
N THR A 554 -47.28 -2.44 0.65
CA THR A 554 -48.11 -1.24 0.52
C THR A 554 -47.99 -0.66 -0.90
N PRO A 555 -49.10 -0.29 -1.57
CA PRO A 555 -49.04 0.29 -2.93
C PRO A 555 -48.17 1.55 -3.00
N GLU A 556 -48.14 2.31 -1.90
CA GLU A 556 -47.32 3.52 -1.73
C GLU A 556 -45.81 3.26 -1.86
N THR A 557 -45.35 2.05 -1.51
CA THR A 557 -43.92 1.71 -1.52
C THR A 557 -43.32 1.69 -2.90
N TYR A 558 -44.14 1.37 -3.89
CA TYR A 558 -43.71 1.21 -5.28
C TYR A 558 -44.04 2.44 -6.12
N LEU A 559 -44.38 3.56 -5.48
CA LEU A 559 -44.57 4.83 -6.15
C LEU A 559 -43.23 5.55 -6.35
N PRO A 560 -42.99 6.16 -7.51
CA PRO A 560 -41.81 6.98 -7.74
C PRO A 560 -41.80 8.20 -6.82
N ALA A 561 -40.64 8.52 -6.28
CA ALA A 561 -40.36 9.66 -5.42
C ALA A 561 -39.08 10.36 -5.89
N THR A 562 -38.97 11.65 -5.57
CA THR A 562 -37.75 12.43 -5.81
C THR A 562 -37.32 13.07 -4.51
N VAL A 563 -36.09 12.81 -4.10
CA VAL A 563 -35.42 13.49 -3.00
C VAL A 563 -34.76 14.73 -3.59
N VAL A 564 -35.03 15.90 -3.00
CA VAL A 564 -34.48 17.19 -3.44
C VAL A 564 -33.80 17.87 -2.26
N VAL A 565 -32.53 18.20 -2.42
CA VAL A 565 -31.76 18.94 -1.42
C VAL A 565 -32.25 20.39 -1.40
N ASN A 566 -32.49 20.95 -0.22
CA ASN A 566 -32.98 22.32 -0.10
C ASN A 566 -31.93 23.36 -0.56
N GLY A 567 -32.32 24.63 -0.58
CA GLY A 567 -31.43 25.71 -1.01
C GLY A 567 -30.22 25.99 -0.11
N ALA A 568 -30.21 25.47 1.12
CA ALA A 568 -29.10 25.62 2.07
C ALA A 568 -28.13 24.43 2.03
N GLY A 569 -28.51 23.29 1.45
CA GLY A 569 -27.68 22.09 1.38
C GLY A 569 -27.76 21.19 2.62
N ASP A 570 -28.69 21.44 3.53
CA ASP A 570 -28.75 20.83 4.86
C ASP A 570 -30.02 19.99 5.10
N ILE A 571 -30.91 19.86 4.11
CA ILE A 571 -32.13 19.03 4.21
C ILE A 571 -32.39 18.30 2.89
N TYR A 572 -32.56 16.98 2.96
CA TYR A 572 -33.15 16.13 1.93
C TYR A 572 -34.68 16.15 2.04
N ASN A 573 -35.38 16.69 1.04
CA ASN A 573 -36.84 16.69 0.99
C ASN A 573 -37.33 15.56 0.09
N VAL A 574 -37.97 14.54 0.68
CA VAL A 574 -38.61 13.48 -0.09
C VAL A 574 -39.95 13.98 -0.61
N VAL A 575 -40.03 14.22 -1.91
CA VAL A 575 -41.26 14.59 -2.61
C VAL A 575 -41.86 13.33 -3.23
N SER A 576 -43.03 12.91 -2.74
CA SER A 576 -43.65 11.65 -3.16
C SER A 576 -45.18 11.72 -3.27
N PRO A 577 -45.79 11.10 -4.28
CA PRO A 577 -47.23 10.96 -4.35
C PRO A 577 -47.73 9.93 -3.32
N SER A 578 -48.99 10.08 -2.90
CA SER A 578 -49.75 9.05 -2.20
C SER A 578 -51.20 8.99 -2.65
N TYR A 579 -51.81 7.82 -2.49
CA TYR A 579 -53.21 7.56 -2.84
C TYR A 579 -54.17 8.19 -1.82
N GLY A 580 -55.09 9.00 -2.33
CA GLY A 580 -56.22 9.53 -1.55
C GLY A 580 -57.33 8.50 -1.38
N ALA A 581 -58.28 8.79 -0.49
CA ALA A 581 -59.35 7.84 -0.15
C ALA A 581 -60.27 7.46 -1.34
N ASN A 582 -60.30 8.29 -2.39
CA ASN A 582 -61.13 8.10 -3.58
C ASN A 582 -60.31 7.75 -4.84
N ALA A 583 -59.01 7.45 -4.72
CA ALA A 583 -58.17 7.07 -5.86
C ALA A 583 -58.77 5.89 -6.65
N GLY A 584 -59.36 4.90 -5.96
CA GLY A 584 -60.10 3.81 -6.58
C GLY A 584 -59.22 2.95 -7.50
N ALA A 585 -59.53 2.96 -8.80
CA ALA A 585 -58.77 2.24 -9.83
C ALA A 585 -57.73 3.13 -10.54
N ALA A 586 -57.66 4.42 -10.20
CA ALA A 586 -56.64 5.30 -10.76
C ALA A 586 -55.27 4.96 -10.16
N THR A 587 -54.24 4.87 -11.00
CA THR A 587 -52.87 4.53 -10.61
C THR A 587 -51.90 5.61 -11.01
N VAL A 588 -50.83 5.80 -10.24
CA VAL A 588 -49.71 6.64 -10.65
C VAL A 588 -48.88 5.88 -11.70
N GLU A 589 -48.63 6.52 -12.83
CA GLU A 589 -47.75 5.99 -13.91
C GLU A 589 -46.32 6.48 -13.75
N SER A 590 -46.14 7.77 -13.46
CA SER A 590 -44.83 8.36 -13.21
C SER A 590 -44.95 9.62 -12.36
N PHE A 591 -43.88 9.94 -11.64
CA PHE A 591 -43.71 11.17 -10.89
C PHE A 591 -42.27 11.65 -11.07
N ARG A 592 -42.09 12.96 -11.22
CA ARG A 592 -40.76 13.60 -11.25
C ARG A 592 -40.84 15.05 -10.87
N VAL A 593 -39.77 15.55 -10.28
CA VAL A 593 -39.54 17.00 -10.11
C VAL A 593 -38.93 17.54 -11.41
N LEU A 594 -39.51 18.61 -11.94
CA LEU A 594 -39.04 19.31 -13.15
C LEU A 594 -38.17 20.53 -12.81
N ASP A 595 -38.51 21.23 -11.73
CA ASP A 595 -37.77 22.40 -11.24
C ASP A 595 -37.51 22.26 -9.73
N PRO A 596 -36.33 21.79 -9.31
CA PRO A 596 -35.99 21.65 -7.89
C PRO A 596 -35.86 22.99 -7.17
N LYS A 597 -35.84 24.11 -7.91
CA LYS A 597 -35.71 25.48 -7.37
C LYS A 597 -37.05 26.21 -7.25
N ASP A 598 -38.16 25.56 -7.60
CA ASP A 598 -39.48 26.13 -7.46
C ASP A 598 -39.79 26.42 -5.98
N ALA A 599 -40.20 27.65 -5.68
CA ALA A 599 -40.43 28.10 -4.31
C ALA A 599 -41.59 27.39 -3.61
N ASP A 600 -42.55 26.85 -4.39
CA ASP A 600 -43.73 26.16 -3.87
C ASP A 600 -43.53 24.63 -3.79
N LEU A 601 -42.37 24.10 -4.23
CA LEU A 601 -42.07 22.67 -4.20
C LEU A 601 -42.02 22.11 -2.78
N PHE A 602 -41.43 22.87 -1.86
CA PHE A 602 -41.27 22.49 -0.44
C PHE A 602 -42.41 22.99 0.46
N ALA A 603 -43.51 23.47 -0.14
CA ALA A 603 -44.69 23.86 0.61
C ALA A 603 -45.37 22.65 1.28
N ALA A 604 -46.37 22.90 2.14
CA ALA A 604 -47.15 21.83 2.77
C ALA A 604 -47.76 20.86 1.74
N ALA A 605 -48.07 19.64 2.18
CA ALA A 605 -48.62 18.58 1.33
C ALA A 605 -49.72 19.09 0.39
N THR A 606 -49.57 18.82 -0.91
CA THR A 606 -50.41 19.38 -1.97
C THR A 606 -51.49 18.37 -2.36
N PRO A 607 -52.77 18.59 -1.97
CA PRO A 607 -53.86 17.68 -2.31
C PRO A 607 -54.25 17.83 -3.78
N ILE A 608 -54.46 16.71 -4.45
CA ILE A 608 -54.99 16.61 -5.81
C ILE A 608 -56.41 16.05 -5.70
N THR A 609 -57.38 16.90 -6.03
CA THR A 609 -58.79 16.50 -6.00
C THR A 609 -59.30 16.18 -7.41
N TYR A 610 -60.34 15.37 -7.50
CA TYR A 610 -61.00 15.03 -8.76
C TYR A 610 -62.46 15.50 -8.76
N ASP A 611 -62.81 16.29 -9.78
CA ASP A 611 -64.16 16.76 -10.04
C ASP A 611 -64.83 15.80 -11.02
N SER A 612 -65.59 14.84 -10.50
CA SER A 612 -66.25 13.81 -11.31
C SER A 612 -67.35 14.38 -12.21
N THR A 613 -67.78 15.62 -12.00
CA THR A 613 -68.81 16.28 -12.82
C THR A 613 -68.21 16.96 -14.05
N GLN A 614 -66.96 17.42 -13.94
CA GLN A 614 -66.22 18.07 -15.02
C GLN A 614 -65.11 17.19 -15.61
N GLN A 615 -64.93 15.98 -15.08
CA GLN A 615 -63.93 15.01 -15.52
C GLN A 615 -62.50 15.59 -15.50
N GLN A 616 -62.18 16.27 -14.40
CA GLN A 616 -60.96 17.06 -14.25
C GLN A 616 -60.30 16.83 -12.90
N PHE A 617 -58.98 16.69 -12.91
CA PHE A 617 -58.17 16.85 -11.71
C PHE A 617 -58.00 18.34 -11.39
N VAL A 618 -57.94 18.67 -10.10
CA VAL A 618 -57.80 20.03 -9.59
C VAL A 618 -56.69 20.09 -8.56
N VAL A 619 -55.69 20.95 -8.80
CA VAL A 619 -54.59 21.26 -7.90
C VAL A 619 -54.35 22.77 -7.92
N ASN A 620 -54.19 23.42 -6.76
CA ASN A 620 -53.94 24.87 -6.64
C ASN A 620 -54.84 25.76 -7.51
N ASN A 621 -56.14 25.40 -7.61
CA ASN A 621 -57.16 26.03 -8.47
C ASN A 621 -56.97 25.87 -9.99
N GLU A 622 -55.92 25.19 -10.45
CA GLU A 622 -55.75 24.77 -11.83
C GLU A 622 -56.49 23.46 -12.12
N ARG A 623 -56.95 23.30 -13.37
CA ARG A 623 -57.80 22.18 -13.80
C ARG A 623 -57.15 21.43 -14.96
N PHE A 624 -57.06 20.11 -14.82
CA PHE A 624 -56.44 19.19 -15.77
C PHE A 624 -57.49 18.19 -16.26
N ALA A 625 -57.90 18.31 -17.52
CA ALA A 625 -58.89 17.42 -18.12
C ALA A 625 -58.33 16.00 -18.31
N LEU A 626 -59.17 14.99 -18.10
CA LEU A 626 -58.83 13.61 -18.40
C LEU A 626 -58.36 13.47 -19.86
N ASP A 627 -57.19 12.87 -20.04
CA ASP A 627 -56.64 12.62 -21.37
C ASP A 627 -57.36 11.42 -22.05
N PRO A 628 -57.79 11.55 -23.31
CA PRO A 628 -58.39 10.44 -24.06
C PRO A 628 -57.51 9.19 -24.20
N SER A 629 -56.18 9.31 -24.08
CA SER A 629 -55.22 8.20 -24.05
C SER A 629 -55.29 7.38 -22.75
N GLY A 630 -55.99 7.88 -21.74
CA GLY A 630 -56.17 7.25 -20.44
C GLY A 630 -55.07 7.60 -19.42
N VAL A 631 -54.07 8.40 -19.79
CA VAL A 631 -53.01 8.91 -18.89
C VAL A 631 -53.04 10.44 -18.87
N THR A 632 -53.41 11.01 -17.73
CA THR A 632 -53.50 12.47 -17.54
C THR A 632 -52.21 12.99 -16.92
N THR A 633 -51.61 14.00 -17.53
CA THR A 633 -50.43 14.69 -17.00
C THR A 633 -50.85 15.92 -16.20
N ILE A 634 -50.42 15.99 -14.94
CA ILE A 634 -50.67 17.09 -14.00
C ILE A 634 -49.32 17.73 -13.69
N ARG A 635 -49.22 19.05 -13.82
CA ARG A 635 -48.02 19.82 -13.47
C ARG A 635 -48.38 20.93 -12.51
N ALA A 636 -47.70 21.01 -11.37
CA ALA A 636 -47.86 22.06 -10.39
C ALA A 636 -46.60 22.13 -9.50
N ASN A 637 -46.31 23.31 -8.92
CA ASN A 637 -45.23 23.52 -7.93
C ASN A 637 -43.90 22.85 -8.32
N GLY A 638 -43.46 23.03 -9.56
CA GLY A 638 -42.21 22.43 -10.06
C GLY A 638 -42.22 20.92 -10.32
N TRP A 639 -43.29 20.16 -10.04
CA TRP A 639 -43.36 18.70 -10.28
C TRP A 639 -44.36 18.31 -11.39
N GLU A 640 -44.22 17.08 -11.89
CA GLU A 640 -45.11 16.42 -12.85
C GLU A 640 -45.57 15.06 -12.31
N LEU A 641 -46.89 14.82 -12.31
CA LEU A 641 -47.51 13.54 -12.00
C LEU A 641 -48.30 13.05 -13.21
N GLN A 642 -48.08 11.81 -13.62
CA GLN A 642 -48.92 11.13 -14.61
C GLN A 642 -49.81 10.12 -13.92
N VAL A 643 -51.11 10.22 -14.15
CA VAL A 643 -52.13 9.35 -13.55
C VAL A 643 -52.87 8.61 -14.65
N ARG A 644 -52.98 7.29 -14.51
CA ARG A 644 -53.81 6.46 -15.38
C ARG A 644 -55.18 6.21 -14.75
N GLY A 645 -56.23 6.36 -15.54
CA GLY A 645 -57.60 6.04 -15.12
C GLY A 645 -58.32 7.15 -14.37
N GLU A 646 -59.49 6.82 -13.82
CA GLU A 646 -60.41 7.78 -13.20
C GLU A 646 -60.64 7.42 -11.70
N PRO A 647 -60.52 8.39 -10.78
CA PRO A 647 -60.85 8.20 -9.37
C PRO A 647 -62.31 7.78 -9.15
N THR A 648 -62.56 6.97 -8.12
CA THR A 648 -63.90 6.44 -7.82
C THR A 648 -64.68 7.34 -6.87
N GLY A 649 -65.91 7.69 -7.23
CA GLY A 649 -66.81 8.47 -6.37
C GLY A 649 -67.68 9.41 -7.19
N VAL A 650 -68.55 10.18 -6.52
CA VAL A 650 -69.33 11.25 -7.16
C VAL A 650 -69.24 12.51 -6.32
N GLY A 651 -68.68 13.57 -6.87
CA GLY A 651 -68.54 14.85 -6.18
C GLY A 651 -67.60 15.83 -6.88
N PRO A 652 -67.65 17.12 -6.52
CA PRO A 652 -66.84 18.17 -7.15
C PRO A 652 -65.39 18.25 -6.62
N ALA A 653 -65.05 17.50 -5.57
CA ALA A 653 -63.74 17.52 -4.93
C ALA A 653 -63.47 16.18 -4.21
N LEU A 654 -63.28 15.11 -4.98
CA LEU A 654 -62.90 13.79 -4.45
C LEU A 654 -61.40 13.77 -4.16
N ASP A 655 -61.01 13.35 -2.96
CA ASP A 655 -59.59 13.18 -2.60
C ASP A 655 -58.96 12.04 -3.42
N ALA A 656 -58.18 12.40 -4.43
CA ALA A 656 -57.64 11.43 -5.40
C ALA A 656 -56.20 11.06 -5.06
N PHE A 657 -55.33 12.06 -4.90
CA PHE A 657 -53.91 11.86 -4.58
C PHE A 657 -53.42 13.01 -3.71
N THR A 658 -52.28 12.84 -3.04
CA THR A 658 -51.58 13.93 -2.35
C THR A 658 -50.10 13.86 -2.71
N ILE A 659 -49.47 15.01 -2.97
CA ILE A 659 -48.00 15.09 -3.03
C ILE A 659 -47.50 15.48 -1.65
N ASN A 660 -46.75 14.59 -1.02
CA ASN A 660 -46.17 14.77 0.30
C ASN A 660 -44.74 15.29 0.17
N VAL A 661 -44.31 16.06 1.16
CA VAL A 661 -42.93 16.50 1.34
C VAL A 661 -42.50 16.08 2.73
N THR A 662 -41.52 15.19 2.82
CA THR A 662 -40.96 14.71 4.09
C THR A 662 -39.51 15.18 4.21
N PRO A 663 -39.20 16.16 5.07
CA PRO A 663 -37.83 16.64 5.25
C PRO A 663 -37.03 15.66 6.11
N THR A 664 -35.77 15.43 5.72
CA THR A 664 -34.75 14.69 6.48
C THR A 664 -33.49 15.57 6.52
N PRO A 665 -32.98 15.96 7.69
CA PRO A 665 -31.73 16.73 7.78
C PRO A 665 -30.58 15.99 7.10
N ALA A 666 -29.79 16.71 6.30
CA ALA A 666 -28.59 16.21 5.67
C ALA A 666 -27.39 16.33 6.63
N GLU A 667 -26.57 15.30 6.67
CA GLU A 667 -25.28 15.37 7.36
C GLU A 667 -24.27 16.15 6.49
N THR A 668 -23.48 17.03 7.11
CA THR A 668 -22.58 17.97 6.39
C THR A 668 -21.11 17.55 6.43
N LEU A 669 -20.81 16.31 6.84
CA LEU A 669 -19.44 15.80 6.89
C LEU A 669 -19.12 15.02 5.60
N PRO A 670 -17.88 15.07 5.08
CA PRO A 670 -17.53 14.39 3.84
C PRO A 670 -17.71 12.87 3.87
N THR A 671 -17.65 12.24 5.05
CA THR A 671 -17.79 10.79 5.24
C THR A 671 -19.11 10.38 5.90
N ALA A 672 -19.99 11.34 6.15
CA ALA A 672 -21.26 11.11 6.82
C ALA A 672 -22.22 10.31 5.92
N THR A 673 -23.14 9.57 6.53
CA THR A 673 -24.17 8.81 5.81
C THR A 673 -25.54 9.17 6.38
N THR A 674 -26.36 9.85 5.56
CA THR A 674 -27.72 10.23 5.91
C THR A 674 -28.72 9.19 5.42
N THR A 675 -29.47 8.56 6.33
CA THR A 675 -30.63 7.72 5.94
C THR A 675 -31.85 8.58 5.65
N VAL A 676 -32.24 8.64 4.39
CA VAL A 676 -33.46 9.30 3.88
C VAL A 676 -34.61 8.29 3.83
N THR A 677 -35.69 8.56 4.56
CA THR A 677 -36.85 7.66 4.64
C THR A 677 -37.98 8.14 3.73
N GLY A 678 -38.45 7.26 2.85
CA GLY A 678 -39.65 7.47 2.05
C GLY A 678 -40.80 6.55 2.46
N ASN A 679 -41.79 6.42 1.57
CA ASN A 679 -42.93 5.53 1.81
C ASN A 679 -42.48 4.08 1.73
N GLY A 680 -42.19 3.44 2.87
CA GLY A 680 -41.85 2.01 2.93
C GLY A 680 -40.49 1.63 2.33
N TRP A 681 -39.60 2.60 2.13
CA TRP A 681 -38.21 2.43 1.74
C TRP A 681 -37.31 3.40 2.51
N GLU A 682 -36.03 3.04 2.61
CA GLU A 682 -34.95 3.86 3.16
C GLU A 682 -33.81 3.90 2.15
N MET A 683 -33.18 5.06 1.99
CA MET A 683 -32.04 5.28 1.12
C MET A 683 -30.92 5.92 1.94
N ASP A 684 -29.76 5.29 1.99
CA ASP A 684 -28.59 5.85 2.63
C ASP A 684 -27.83 6.68 1.60
N VAL A 685 -27.57 7.94 1.92
CA VAL A 685 -26.81 8.89 1.08
C VAL A 685 -25.52 9.24 1.82
N ARG A 686 -24.37 8.94 1.22
CA ARG A 686 -23.05 9.24 1.77
C ARG A 686 -22.56 10.57 1.17
N GLY A 687 -21.69 11.29 1.88
CA GLY A 687 -21.07 12.52 1.38
C GLY A 687 -21.88 13.80 1.61
N THR A 688 -21.36 14.93 1.13
CA THR A 688 -21.98 16.25 1.32
C THR A 688 -22.74 16.70 0.07
N PRO A 689 -24.07 16.90 0.14
CA PRO A 689 -24.84 17.32 -1.02
C PRO A 689 -24.65 18.81 -1.32
N ALA A 690 -24.85 19.21 -2.58
CA ALA A 690 -25.00 20.61 -2.95
C ALA A 690 -26.48 21.01 -2.98
N ALA A 691 -26.73 22.32 -2.84
CA ALA A 691 -28.08 22.88 -2.90
C ALA A 691 -28.79 22.48 -4.20
N TYR A 692 -30.00 21.94 -4.08
CA TYR A 692 -30.83 21.46 -5.18
C TYR A 692 -30.33 20.24 -5.94
N ASP A 693 -29.37 19.49 -5.38
CA ASP A 693 -29.09 18.13 -5.87
C ASP A 693 -30.35 17.26 -5.72
N THR A 694 -30.50 16.30 -6.63
CA THR A 694 -31.69 15.45 -6.71
C THR A 694 -31.35 13.97 -6.85
N PHE A 695 -32.16 13.15 -6.21
CA PHE A 695 -32.09 11.70 -6.25
C PHE A 695 -33.48 11.16 -6.55
N THR A 696 -33.60 10.22 -7.47
CA THR A 696 -34.88 9.58 -7.79
C THR A 696 -34.91 8.21 -7.17
N VAL A 697 -36.04 7.87 -6.52
CA VAL A 697 -36.33 6.50 -6.08
C VAL A 697 -37.58 6.05 -6.81
N ASP A 698 -37.45 5.07 -7.68
CA ASP A 698 -38.53 4.49 -8.45
C ASP A 698 -38.49 2.97 -8.31
N LEU A 699 -39.30 2.47 -7.38
CA LEU A 699 -39.49 1.04 -7.13
C LEU A 699 -40.70 0.48 -7.89
N SER A 700 -41.21 1.20 -8.90
CA SER A 700 -42.37 0.75 -9.66
C SER A 700 -42.06 -0.55 -10.40
N ARG A 701 -43.05 -1.44 -10.44
CA ARG A 701 -42.94 -2.79 -10.98
C ARG A 701 -43.31 -2.84 -12.45
N GLY A 702 -42.72 -3.78 -13.19
CA GLY A 702 -43.08 -4.01 -14.58
C GLY A 702 -42.64 -2.87 -15.49
N ARG A 703 -41.37 -2.47 -15.38
CA ARG A 703 -40.68 -1.52 -16.29
C ARG A 703 -39.75 -2.25 -17.27
N PRO A 704 -40.27 -3.17 -18.13
CA PRO A 704 -39.43 -3.87 -19.08
C PRO A 704 -38.82 -2.87 -20.07
N GLY A 705 -37.49 -2.90 -20.21
CA GLY A 705 -36.75 -1.99 -21.08
C GLY A 705 -36.11 -0.80 -20.37
N ASP A 706 -36.40 -0.56 -19.09
CA ASP A 706 -35.56 0.34 -18.30
C ASP A 706 -34.17 -0.30 -18.11
N ALA A 707 -33.14 0.47 -18.44
CA ALA A 707 -31.74 0.07 -18.41
C ALA A 707 -30.88 1.07 -17.64
N ARG A 708 -31.47 2.02 -16.90
CA ARG A 708 -30.71 3.13 -16.33
C ARG A 708 -29.69 2.67 -15.27
N ASN A 709 -29.98 1.60 -14.51
CA ASN A 709 -29.02 1.08 -13.53
C ASN A 709 -27.80 0.42 -14.19
N ILE A 710 -28.03 -0.39 -15.23
CA ILE A 710 -26.93 -1.00 -15.98
C ILE A 710 -26.17 0.03 -16.84
N GLN A 711 -26.81 1.14 -17.21
CA GLN A 711 -26.13 2.29 -17.82
C GLN A 711 -25.20 2.98 -16.81
N ALA A 712 -25.65 3.19 -15.57
CA ALA A 712 -24.78 3.70 -14.50
C ALA A 712 -23.58 2.76 -14.26
N MET A 713 -23.79 1.43 -14.27
CA MET A 713 -22.68 0.47 -14.24
C MET A 713 -21.73 0.58 -15.44
N ALA A 714 -22.24 0.91 -16.63
CA ALA A 714 -21.40 1.12 -17.81
C ALA A 714 -20.55 2.40 -17.67
N GLU A 715 -21.09 3.44 -17.05
CA GLU A 715 -20.40 4.71 -16.80
C GLU A 715 -19.21 4.57 -15.83
N LEU A 716 -19.23 3.56 -14.95
CA LEU A 716 -18.09 3.20 -14.11
C LEU A 716 -16.81 2.88 -14.90
N GLN A 717 -16.92 2.57 -16.20
CA GLN A 717 -15.76 2.35 -17.07
C GLN A 717 -14.83 3.57 -17.10
N ASP A 718 -15.40 4.77 -17.11
CA ASP A 718 -14.69 6.04 -17.24
C ASP A 718 -14.63 6.82 -15.91
N ALA A 719 -15.37 6.38 -14.89
CA ALA A 719 -15.38 6.97 -13.56
C ALA A 719 -14.01 6.86 -12.87
N ARG A 720 -13.70 7.83 -12.01
CA ARG A 720 -12.41 7.93 -11.28
C ARG A 720 -12.51 7.30 -9.89
N VAL A 721 -12.82 6.02 -9.84
CA VAL A 721 -13.10 5.29 -8.59
C VAL A 721 -11.88 4.59 -7.99
N VAL A 722 -10.87 4.20 -8.78
CA VAL A 722 -9.69 3.54 -8.22
C VAL A 722 -8.87 4.54 -7.40
N GLY A 723 -8.92 4.40 -6.07
CA GLY A 723 -8.34 5.34 -5.12
C GLY A 723 -8.87 6.76 -5.27
N GLY A 724 -10.11 6.94 -5.77
CA GLY A 724 -10.74 8.25 -6.02
C GLY A 724 -10.09 9.09 -7.13
N GLU A 725 -9.04 8.57 -7.77
CA GLU A 725 -8.21 9.37 -8.67
C GLU A 725 -8.22 8.89 -10.11
N THR A 726 -8.58 7.63 -10.41
CA THR A 726 -8.41 7.09 -11.76
C THR A 726 -9.44 6.01 -12.11
N SER A 727 -9.60 5.74 -13.41
CA SER A 727 -10.49 4.68 -13.89
C SER A 727 -9.82 3.32 -13.85
N PHE A 728 -10.58 2.22 -13.93
CA PHE A 728 -10.02 0.86 -13.89
C PHE A 728 -8.92 0.62 -14.95
N GLN A 729 -9.13 1.10 -16.18
CA GLN A 729 -8.16 0.93 -17.27
C GLN A 729 -6.88 1.76 -17.05
N ASN A 730 -7.04 3.01 -16.58
CA ASN A 730 -5.91 3.89 -16.29
C ASN A 730 -5.15 3.41 -15.05
N GLY A 731 -5.85 2.91 -14.03
CA GLY A 731 -5.28 2.24 -12.87
C GLY A 731 -4.36 1.10 -13.28
N TYR A 732 -4.83 0.18 -14.13
CA TYR A 732 -3.99 -0.91 -14.64
C TYR A 732 -2.79 -0.40 -15.47
N THR A 733 -3.02 0.62 -16.30
CA THR A 733 -1.94 1.26 -17.09
C THR A 733 -0.88 1.91 -16.21
N ASN A 734 -1.27 2.46 -15.05
CA ASN A 734 -0.33 3.01 -14.08
C ASN A 734 0.57 1.93 -13.49
N ILE A 735 0.03 0.74 -13.19
CA ILE A 735 0.84 -0.41 -12.74
C ILE A 735 1.92 -0.73 -13.79
N LEU A 736 1.53 -0.82 -15.07
CA LEU A 736 2.47 -1.09 -16.17
C LEU A 736 3.53 0.00 -16.31
N ALA A 737 3.13 1.26 -16.17
CA ALA A 737 4.04 2.39 -16.25
C ALA A 737 5.04 2.40 -15.09
N GLU A 738 4.59 2.12 -13.87
CA GLU A 738 5.44 2.06 -12.68
C GLU A 738 6.45 0.91 -12.76
N VAL A 739 5.98 -0.30 -13.04
CA VAL A 739 6.87 -1.47 -13.22
C VAL A 739 7.85 -1.24 -14.38
N GLY A 740 7.39 -0.71 -15.51
CA GLY A 740 8.27 -0.40 -16.65
C GLY A 740 9.30 0.69 -16.34
N ASN A 741 8.95 1.68 -15.50
CA ASN A 741 9.90 2.68 -15.02
C ASN A 741 10.94 2.06 -14.08
N GLU A 742 10.53 1.22 -13.14
CA GLU A 742 11.44 0.49 -12.24
C GLU A 742 12.38 -0.43 -13.02
N THR A 743 11.88 -1.18 -14.02
CA THR A 743 12.73 -2.02 -14.87
C THR A 743 13.76 -1.19 -15.62
N ARG A 744 13.36 -0.06 -16.24
CA ARG A 744 14.28 0.82 -16.96
C ARG A 744 15.34 1.40 -16.02
N GLN A 745 14.96 1.81 -14.82
CA GLN A 745 15.91 2.30 -13.82
C GLN A 745 16.90 1.20 -13.41
N ALA A 746 16.43 -0.02 -13.18
CA ALA A 746 17.26 -1.17 -12.85
C ALA A 746 18.26 -1.50 -13.97
N GLN A 747 17.81 -1.49 -15.24
CA GLN A 747 18.68 -1.71 -16.41
C GLN A 747 19.79 -0.65 -16.53
N ILE A 748 19.44 0.63 -16.36
CA ILE A 748 20.42 1.73 -16.36
C ILE A 748 21.44 1.55 -15.22
N ALA A 749 20.96 1.20 -14.02
CA ALA A 749 21.82 0.93 -12.87
C ALA A 749 22.77 -0.24 -13.15
N ARG A 750 22.28 -1.34 -13.76
CA ARG A 750 23.06 -2.53 -14.13
C ARG A 750 24.15 -2.20 -15.14
N ASP A 751 23.82 -1.49 -16.21
CA ASP A 751 24.79 -1.17 -17.27
C ASP A 751 25.89 -0.22 -16.74
N SER A 752 25.50 0.74 -15.90
CA SER A 752 26.42 1.64 -15.21
C SER A 752 27.31 0.88 -14.22
N SER A 753 26.72 0.04 -13.36
CA SER A 753 27.48 -0.72 -12.35
C SER A 753 28.44 -1.72 -12.98
N ALA A 754 28.06 -2.34 -14.09
CA ALA A 754 28.91 -3.28 -14.82
C ALA A 754 30.16 -2.59 -15.38
N THR A 755 30.00 -1.37 -15.91
CA THR A 755 31.12 -0.56 -16.39
C THR A 755 32.05 -0.17 -15.25
N LEU A 756 31.50 0.31 -14.14
CA LEU A 756 32.30 0.70 -12.96
C LEU A 756 33.02 -0.49 -12.32
N LEU A 757 32.38 -1.66 -12.32
CA LEU A 757 33.01 -2.90 -11.87
C LEU A 757 34.18 -3.29 -12.76
N ALA A 758 34.01 -3.25 -14.09
CA ALA A 758 35.09 -3.55 -15.03
C ALA A 758 36.28 -2.59 -14.86
N ASP A 759 36.02 -1.30 -14.67
CA ASP A 759 37.07 -0.30 -14.40
C ASP A 759 37.78 -0.56 -13.07
N ALA A 760 37.03 -0.89 -12.01
CA ALA A 760 37.61 -1.22 -10.71
C ALA A 760 38.45 -2.50 -10.75
N GLN A 761 38.03 -3.51 -11.52
CA GLN A 761 38.79 -4.73 -11.78
C GLN A 761 40.09 -4.42 -12.52
N ALA A 762 40.04 -3.63 -13.59
CA ALA A 762 41.22 -3.22 -14.35
C ALA A 762 42.20 -2.40 -13.49
N GLN A 763 41.69 -1.51 -12.63
CA GLN A 763 42.53 -0.76 -11.68
C GLN A 763 43.21 -1.68 -10.67
N ARG A 764 42.49 -2.66 -10.13
CA ARG A 764 43.05 -3.68 -9.23
C ARG A 764 44.10 -4.53 -9.93
N GLU A 765 43.87 -4.95 -11.16
CA GLU A 765 44.83 -5.70 -11.96
C GLU A 765 46.09 -4.89 -12.29
N SER A 766 45.96 -3.59 -12.57
CA SER A 766 47.12 -2.72 -12.82
C SER A 766 48.02 -2.54 -11.58
N VAL A 767 47.46 -2.64 -10.37
CA VAL A 767 48.23 -2.46 -9.13
C VAL A 767 48.75 -3.81 -8.59
N SER A 768 47.86 -4.80 -8.52
CA SER A 768 48.11 -6.08 -7.84
C SER A 768 48.23 -7.27 -8.78
N GLY A 769 47.89 -7.12 -10.06
CA GLY A 769 47.94 -8.20 -11.04
C GLY A 769 49.37 -8.63 -11.39
N VAL A 770 49.48 -9.86 -11.93
CA VAL A 770 50.76 -10.43 -12.37
C VAL A 770 50.94 -10.15 -13.86
N ASN A 771 51.93 -9.32 -14.20
CA ASN A 771 52.35 -9.14 -15.58
C ASN A 771 53.42 -10.19 -15.92
N LEU A 772 53.06 -11.18 -16.75
CA LEU A 772 53.95 -12.30 -17.09
C LEU A 772 55.26 -11.85 -17.77
N ASP A 773 55.23 -10.78 -18.56
CA ASP A 773 56.42 -10.24 -19.22
C ASP A 773 57.37 -9.58 -18.21
N GLU A 774 56.81 -8.82 -17.26
CA GLU A 774 57.58 -8.21 -16.16
C GLU A 774 58.19 -9.28 -15.25
N GLU A 775 57.41 -10.30 -14.87
CA GLU A 775 57.89 -11.41 -14.06
C GLU A 775 58.95 -12.24 -14.81
N ALA A 776 58.80 -12.47 -16.12
CA ALA A 776 59.81 -13.16 -16.92
C ALA A 776 61.13 -12.37 -17.00
N ALA A 777 61.06 -11.04 -17.20
CA ALA A 777 62.23 -10.17 -17.17
C ALA A 777 62.91 -10.15 -15.79
N ASN A 778 62.11 -10.07 -14.72
CA ASN A 778 62.59 -10.16 -13.34
C ASN A 778 63.24 -11.51 -13.06
N MET A 779 62.69 -12.62 -13.56
CA MET A 779 63.27 -13.95 -13.43
C MET A 779 64.66 -14.00 -14.06
N LEU A 780 64.81 -13.52 -15.29
CA LEU A 780 66.12 -13.46 -15.96
C LEU A 780 67.11 -12.60 -15.18
N ARG A 781 66.67 -11.44 -14.66
CA ARG A 781 67.49 -10.55 -13.83
C ARG A 781 67.98 -11.25 -12.57
N PHE A 782 67.09 -11.93 -11.85
CA PHE A 782 67.46 -12.64 -10.62
C PHE A 782 68.29 -13.91 -10.89
N GLN A 783 68.10 -14.58 -12.03
CA GLN A 783 68.96 -15.70 -12.47
C GLN A 783 70.39 -15.22 -12.72
N GLN A 784 70.56 -14.08 -13.39
CA GLN A 784 71.87 -13.46 -13.61
C GLN A 784 72.51 -13.02 -12.29
N ALA A 785 71.74 -12.40 -11.38
CA ALA A 785 72.23 -12.01 -10.06
C ALA A 785 72.69 -13.22 -9.22
N TYR A 786 71.94 -14.33 -9.27
CA TYR A 786 72.30 -15.59 -8.63
C TYR A 786 73.60 -16.17 -9.20
N GLN A 787 73.74 -16.23 -10.53
CA GLN A 787 74.97 -16.70 -11.20
C GLN A 787 76.19 -15.85 -10.86
N ALA A 788 76.04 -14.51 -10.87
CA ALA A 788 77.11 -13.58 -10.52
C ALA A 788 77.56 -13.74 -9.07
N ALA A 789 76.62 -13.85 -8.12
CA ALA A 789 76.94 -14.09 -6.71
C ALA A 789 77.65 -15.43 -6.49
N ALA A 790 77.20 -16.49 -7.17
CA ALA A 790 77.85 -17.80 -7.13
C ALA A 790 79.28 -17.75 -7.67
N GLN A 791 79.52 -17.00 -8.75
CA GLN A 791 80.85 -16.82 -9.32
C GLN A 791 81.79 -16.05 -8.37
N VAL A 792 81.29 -15.01 -7.68
CA VAL A 792 82.07 -14.28 -6.64
C VAL A 792 82.47 -15.20 -5.50
N ILE A 793 81.57 -16.08 -5.04
CA ILE A 793 81.87 -17.08 -4.01
C ILE A 793 82.96 -18.05 -4.50
N ALA A 794 82.82 -18.57 -5.71
CA ALA A 794 83.79 -19.49 -6.31
C ALA A 794 85.19 -18.87 -6.45
N VAL A 795 85.28 -17.64 -6.99
CA VAL A 795 86.56 -16.91 -7.13
C VAL A 795 87.18 -16.62 -5.76
N THR A 796 86.37 -16.22 -4.78
CA THR A 796 86.86 -15.95 -3.42
C THR A 796 87.39 -17.22 -2.74
N SER A 797 86.74 -18.37 -2.93
CA SER A 797 87.23 -19.67 -2.45
C SER A 797 88.58 -20.00 -3.06
N THR A 798 88.71 -19.89 -4.40
CA THR A 798 89.97 -20.12 -5.10
C THR A 798 91.09 -19.20 -4.60
N LEU A 799 90.81 -17.91 -4.38
CA LEU A 799 91.79 -16.96 -3.83
C LEU A 799 92.22 -17.32 -2.41
N PHE A 800 91.28 -17.77 -1.55
CA PHE A 800 91.58 -18.25 -0.21
C PHE A 800 92.46 -19.49 -0.23
N ASP A 801 92.12 -20.49 -1.06
CA ASP A 801 92.89 -21.71 -1.21
C ASP A 801 94.31 -21.41 -1.73
N THR A 802 94.42 -20.46 -2.67
CA THR A 802 95.71 -20.01 -3.21
C THR A 802 96.56 -19.30 -2.14
N LEU A 803 95.95 -18.44 -1.32
CA LEU A 803 96.62 -17.75 -0.21
C LEU A 803 97.05 -18.70 0.90
N ILE A 804 96.22 -19.67 1.26
CA ILE A 804 96.54 -20.71 2.25
C ILE A 804 97.66 -21.61 1.73
N ALA A 805 97.64 -21.98 0.44
CA ALA A 805 98.73 -22.71 -0.19
C ALA A 805 100.04 -21.90 -0.22
N ALA A 806 99.98 -20.58 -0.42
CA ALA A 806 101.13 -19.69 -0.43
C ALA A 806 101.74 -19.43 0.96
N THR A 807 100.93 -19.45 2.02
CA THR A 807 101.35 -19.25 3.43
C THR A 807 101.72 -20.54 4.17
N ARG A 808 101.55 -21.71 3.52
CA ARG A 808 101.97 -23.03 4.05
C ARG A 808 103.44 -23.38 3.78
N ARG A 809 104.22 -22.47 3.20
CA ARG A 809 105.69 -22.52 3.19
C ARG A 809 106.22 -21.66 4.33
#